data_AF-A0A6A3MYM6-F1
#
_entry.id   AF-A0A6A3MYM6-F1
#
_cell.length_a   1.000
_cell.length_b   1.000
_cell.length_c   1.000
_cell.angle_alpha   90.00
_cell.angle_beta   90.00
_cell.angle_gamma   90.00
#
_symmetry.space_group_name_H-M   'P 1'
#
loop_
_entity.id
_entity.type
_entity.pdbx_description
1 polymer ?
#
loop_
_entity_poly.entity_id
_entity_poly.type
_entity_poly.pdbx_seq_one_letter_code
_entity_poly.pdbx_strand_id
1 'polypeptide(L)'
;MTIDRLGDYLVALRNDFVINHPVCRRGLNLRGQLGAYESETRVLFKLAATGRVVDILLRFGRVVESYVEVMGLEKTAELIQWREQLSSERQERVHRFRQILSDEQRLLEAMGDDTQQMELLTLLKHDMTMYHGILTPEELDVMSDVYDEVVRHSEFVLVGEPPSWFLSPHDLLCENGSYYLDAVRVSKCTTGDVFQTDSSSWEDQEEACLRQATVWADLNHPHVAKMFGACHIGNEPFIVHEPAEPLALNRSNAQSWEPLLGWALGLQYLHERELGYKSFDDNRLLARHHSTASGVLSGLGLVPIKRQTSASLQRSASNTFNMVALSDANGNVDDNRHESHMPTWSVVSDIFALGLAIYNTRQWVSMYGNEKVLVLPQECPQFLSERGWDLVGRMCARKPDRRASMWYVLHQLQAFVSASATGDDDSRDEHESYNPPNNIDDFIVRKMNVKVVKAMPRLQQKYKETPGTNGTMLEHVIDRLAGLHAQLQSRENIEEGTTVMEGFVGVLDMFYDQLTRRDLGKEQSSSSVVASFCASRAAAQKVAIFHHEIDRLLTLADLRAASAPAPTHVALADVHEGSSESIDIACDTQDAILDTRDIHDWQLKWSKARREQLRSFQACLKDTEELKRQLSDPKTRLEAQMLLQFELHKRRSSYPNSVLEVMSQALLVLDTTGGSSERLW
;
A
#
# COMPACT_ATOMS: atom_id res chain seq x y z
N MET A 1 33.50 -31.78 -2.47
CA MET A 1 34.30 -31.16 -3.54
C MET A 1 33.35 -30.68 -4.59
N THR A 2 33.27 -29.37 -4.76
CA THR A 2 32.50 -28.74 -5.82
C THR A 2 33.17 -29.02 -7.17
N ILE A 3 32.39 -29.10 -8.24
CA ILE A 3 32.93 -29.38 -9.59
C ILE A 3 33.98 -28.34 -10.00
N ASP A 4 33.88 -27.11 -9.47
CA ASP A 4 34.76 -25.98 -9.74
C ASP A 4 35.72 -25.62 -8.59
N ARG A 5 35.79 -26.47 -7.55
CA ARG A 5 36.70 -26.39 -6.40
C ARG A 5 36.61 -25.14 -5.52
N LEU A 6 35.74 -24.17 -5.86
CA LEU A 6 35.59 -22.94 -5.08
C LEU A 6 35.05 -23.26 -3.68
N GLY A 7 35.78 -22.84 -2.65
CA GLY A 7 35.43 -23.04 -1.25
C GLY A 7 35.79 -24.40 -0.67
N ASP A 8 36.39 -25.31 -1.45
CA ASP A 8 36.74 -26.66 -1.00
C ASP A 8 37.69 -26.62 0.21
N TYR A 9 38.65 -25.70 0.21
CA TYR A 9 39.56 -25.49 1.34
C TYR A 9 38.82 -25.10 2.63
N LEU A 10 37.87 -24.16 2.54
CA LEU A 10 37.09 -23.71 3.70
C LEU A 10 36.11 -24.78 4.20
N VAL A 11 35.58 -25.60 3.31
CA VAL A 11 34.76 -26.76 3.69
C VAL A 11 35.60 -27.80 4.45
N ALA A 12 36.83 -28.08 3.98
CA ALA A 12 37.76 -28.97 4.70
C ALA A 12 38.12 -28.40 6.07
N LEU A 13 38.53 -27.13 6.13
CA LEU A 13 38.85 -26.42 7.36
C LEU A 13 37.68 -26.46 8.36
N ARG A 14 36.45 -26.24 7.89
CA ARG A 14 35.24 -26.32 8.69
C ARG A 14 35.03 -27.73 9.27
N ASN A 15 35.23 -28.77 8.47
CA ASN A 15 35.03 -30.15 8.92
C ASN A 15 36.05 -30.53 9.99
N ASP A 16 37.33 -30.21 9.79
CA ASP A 16 38.39 -30.45 10.76
C ASP A 16 38.14 -29.69 12.06
N PHE A 17 37.72 -28.42 11.96
CA PHE A 17 37.38 -27.61 13.13
C PHE A 17 36.20 -28.19 13.93
N VAL A 18 35.14 -28.64 13.25
CA VAL A 18 33.94 -29.23 13.90
C VAL A 18 34.22 -30.60 14.50
N ILE A 19 35.14 -31.38 13.93
CA ILE A 19 35.59 -32.66 14.50
C ILE A 19 36.25 -32.41 15.86
N ASN A 20 37.12 -31.40 15.93
CA ASN A 20 37.83 -31.03 17.16
C ASN A 20 36.92 -30.28 18.16
N HIS A 21 35.91 -29.56 17.67
CA HIS A 21 35.03 -28.70 18.49
C HIS A 21 33.54 -28.92 18.15
N PRO A 22 32.93 -30.05 18.55
CA PRO A 22 31.57 -30.41 18.14
C PRO A 22 30.50 -29.42 18.60
N VAL A 23 30.75 -28.68 19.69
CA VAL A 23 29.85 -27.63 20.22
C VAL A 23 29.64 -26.48 19.21
N CYS A 24 30.65 -26.19 18.38
CA CYS A 24 30.60 -25.11 17.39
C CYS A 24 29.81 -25.48 16.12
N ARG A 25 29.40 -26.75 15.97
CA ARG A 25 28.73 -27.27 14.76
C ARG A 25 27.52 -26.43 14.33
N ARG A 26 26.68 -25.99 15.28
CA ARG A 26 25.46 -25.21 14.99
C ARG A 26 25.76 -23.81 14.44
N GLY A 27 26.86 -23.20 14.85
CA GLY A 27 27.27 -21.86 14.38
C GLY A 27 28.01 -21.87 13.04
N LEU A 28 28.45 -23.04 12.56
CA LEU A 28 29.27 -23.20 11.35
C LEU A 28 28.51 -23.96 10.25
N ASN A 29 27.37 -23.41 9.82
CA ASN A 29 26.51 -23.99 8.79
C ASN A 29 26.88 -23.54 7.35
N LEU A 30 28.16 -23.69 6.97
CA LEU A 30 28.60 -23.34 5.61
C LEU A 30 27.86 -24.15 4.53
N ARG A 31 27.63 -25.44 4.79
CA ARG A 31 26.90 -26.33 3.87
C ARG A 31 25.48 -25.84 3.57
N GLY A 32 24.77 -25.30 4.57
CA GLY A 32 23.44 -24.71 4.35
C GLY A 32 23.49 -23.47 3.45
N GLN A 33 24.49 -22.60 3.66
CA GLN A 33 24.65 -21.35 2.90
C GLN A 33 25.08 -21.59 1.44
N LEU A 34 25.93 -22.60 1.21
CA LEU A 34 26.38 -23.00 -0.13
C LEU A 34 25.46 -24.02 -0.82
N GLY A 35 24.45 -24.55 -0.13
CA GLY A 35 23.63 -25.66 -0.64
C GLY A 35 23.03 -25.41 -2.02
N ALA A 36 22.43 -24.22 -2.24
CA ALA A 36 21.85 -23.85 -3.53
C ALA A 36 22.91 -23.77 -4.64
N TYR A 37 24.09 -23.26 -4.33
CA TYR A 37 25.22 -23.15 -5.25
C TYR A 37 25.84 -24.53 -5.57
N GLU A 38 25.95 -25.40 -4.58
CA GLU A 38 26.44 -26.77 -4.76
C GLU A 38 25.47 -27.60 -5.63
N SER A 39 24.15 -27.37 -5.48
CA SER A 39 23.11 -28.05 -6.26
C SER A 39 22.97 -27.55 -7.69
N GLU A 40 23.42 -26.33 -7.99
CA GLU A 40 23.40 -25.79 -9.34
C GLU A 40 24.31 -26.62 -10.24
N THR A 41 23.82 -26.99 -11.43
CA THR A 41 24.56 -27.80 -12.41
C THR A 41 24.97 -26.98 -13.63
N ARG A 42 24.27 -25.87 -13.88
CA ARG A 42 24.53 -24.96 -15.01
C ARG A 42 25.79 -24.15 -14.74
N VAL A 43 26.79 -24.31 -15.60
CA VAL A 43 28.14 -23.75 -15.42
C VAL A 43 28.15 -22.22 -15.39
N LEU A 44 27.46 -21.57 -16.33
CA LEU A 44 27.44 -20.10 -16.40
C LEU A 44 26.66 -19.46 -15.24
N PHE A 45 25.68 -20.17 -14.68
CA PHE A 45 24.97 -19.75 -13.48
C PHE A 45 25.87 -19.78 -12.24
N LYS A 46 26.82 -20.73 -12.18
CA LYS A 46 27.86 -20.69 -11.16
C LYS A 46 28.78 -19.49 -11.32
N LEU A 47 29.10 -19.09 -12.55
CA LEU A 47 29.84 -17.85 -12.78
C LEU A 47 29.05 -16.64 -12.26
N ALA A 48 27.76 -16.57 -12.57
CA ALA A 48 26.86 -15.51 -12.13
C ALA A 48 26.59 -15.46 -10.62
N ALA A 49 27.04 -16.47 -9.86
CA ALA A 49 26.95 -16.50 -8.40
C ALA A 49 28.31 -16.24 -7.71
N THR A 50 29.36 -15.86 -8.46
CA THR A 50 30.73 -15.78 -7.94
C THR A 50 30.86 -14.79 -6.79
N GLY A 51 30.36 -13.56 -6.94
CA GLY A 51 30.43 -12.52 -5.93
C GLY A 51 29.73 -12.92 -4.64
N ARG A 52 28.48 -13.40 -4.74
CA ARG A 52 27.73 -13.94 -3.60
C ARG A 52 28.46 -15.07 -2.88
N VAL A 53 28.97 -16.06 -3.60
CA VAL A 53 29.64 -17.22 -3.00
C VAL A 53 30.95 -16.81 -2.33
N VAL A 54 31.72 -15.93 -2.96
CA VAL A 54 32.95 -15.40 -2.36
C VAL A 54 32.64 -14.58 -1.11
N ASP A 55 31.58 -13.78 -1.07
CA ASP A 55 31.15 -13.07 0.14
C ASP A 55 30.82 -14.05 1.28
N ILE A 56 30.05 -15.11 0.99
CA ILE A 56 29.74 -16.17 1.95
C ILE A 56 31.03 -16.80 2.50
N LEU A 57 31.96 -17.17 1.63
CA LEU A 57 33.24 -17.80 2.02
C LEU A 57 34.11 -16.85 2.84
N LEU A 58 34.20 -15.58 2.47
CA LEU A 58 34.95 -14.55 3.21
C LEU A 58 34.34 -14.28 4.59
N ARG A 59 33.01 -14.19 4.68
CA ARG A 59 32.29 -14.07 5.96
C ARG A 59 32.53 -15.30 6.83
N PHE A 60 32.42 -16.49 6.24
CA PHE A 60 32.63 -17.74 6.97
C PHE A 60 34.05 -17.86 7.52
N GLY A 61 35.08 -17.54 6.73
CA GLY A 61 36.47 -17.54 7.19
C GLY A 61 36.68 -16.61 8.39
N ARG A 62 36.11 -15.39 8.35
CA ARG A 62 36.12 -14.46 9.50
C ARG A 62 35.40 -15.01 10.73
N VAL A 63 34.30 -15.74 10.55
CA VAL A 63 33.60 -16.40 11.66
C VAL A 63 34.50 -17.45 12.31
N VAL A 64 35.18 -18.30 11.53
CA VAL A 64 36.11 -19.30 12.09
C VAL A 64 37.27 -18.63 12.82
N GLU A 65 37.87 -17.57 12.26
CA GLU A 65 38.90 -16.76 12.92
C GLU A 65 38.40 -16.23 14.27
N SER A 66 37.17 -15.70 14.31
CA SER A 66 36.55 -15.17 15.53
C SER A 66 36.32 -16.25 16.58
N TYR A 67 35.90 -17.46 16.18
CA TYR A 67 35.76 -18.59 17.09
C TYR A 67 37.09 -19.00 17.74
N VAL A 68 38.16 -19.06 16.96
CA VAL A 68 39.51 -19.38 17.46
C VAL A 68 40.00 -18.33 18.45
N GLU A 69 39.79 -17.05 18.14
CA GLU A 69 40.17 -15.94 19.02
C GLU A 69 39.37 -15.94 20.33
N VAL A 70 38.04 -16.09 20.27
CA VAL A 70 37.17 -16.11 21.46
C VAL A 70 37.44 -17.31 22.37
N MET A 71 37.76 -18.47 21.78
CA MET A 71 38.09 -19.67 22.55
C MET A 71 39.55 -19.73 23.02
N GLY A 72 40.38 -18.73 22.67
CA GLY A 72 41.79 -18.69 23.04
C GLY A 72 42.61 -19.84 22.44
N LEU A 73 42.23 -20.33 21.27
CA LEU A 73 42.91 -21.43 20.57
C LEU A 73 44.09 -20.88 19.75
N GLU A 74 45.12 -21.70 19.56
CA GLU A 74 46.20 -21.36 18.64
C GLU A 74 45.70 -21.41 17.18
N LYS A 75 46.09 -20.42 16.37
CA LYS A 75 45.77 -20.39 14.95
C LYS A 75 46.57 -21.49 14.24
N THR A 76 45.88 -22.46 13.66
CA THR A 76 46.52 -23.53 12.89
C THR A 76 47.09 -22.98 11.57
N ALA A 77 48.06 -23.69 10.98
CA ALA A 77 48.64 -23.28 9.69
C ALA A 77 47.56 -23.19 8.60
N GLU A 78 46.56 -24.07 8.66
CA GLU A 78 45.45 -24.12 7.72
C GLU A 78 44.55 -22.86 7.85
N LEU A 79 44.29 -22.41 9.07
CA LEU A 79 43.56 -21.17 9.30
C LEU A 79 44.38 -19.92 8.95
N ILE A 80 45.70 -19.99 8.91
CA ILE A 80 46.49 -18.83 8.47
C ILE A 80 46.44 -18.71 6.95
N GLN A 81 46.39 -19.83 6.23
CA GLN A 81 46.51 -19.88 4.77
C GLN A 81 45.17 -19.79 4.01
N TRP A 82 44.01 -19.87 4.69
CA TRP A 82 42.72 -19.99 3.98
C TRP A 82 42.43 -18.86 2.98
N ARG A 83 42.93 -17.65 3.22
CA ARG A 83 42.76 -16.50 2.30
C ARG A 83 43.57 -16.67 1.01
N GLU A 84 44.79 -17.16 1.13
CA GLU A 84 45.67 -17.45 -0.02
C GLU A 84 45.13 -18.64 -0.82
N GLN A 85 44.60 -19.65 -0.13
CA GLN A 85 43.98 -20.81 -0.77
C GLN A 85 42.69 -20.43 -1.51
N LEU A 86 41.81 -19.63 -0.87
CA LEU A 86 40.62 -19.09 -1.54
C LEU A 86 41.01 -18.24 -2.76
N SER A 87 42.08 -17.45 -2.67
CA SER A 87 42.57 -16.66 -3.81
C SER A 87 43.07 -17.54 -4.95
N SER A 88 43.77 -18.63 -4.65
CA SER A 88 44.20 -19.64 -5.64
C SER A 88 42.99 -20.32 -6.29
N GLU A 89 41.99 -20.74 -5.51
CA GLU A 89 40.75 -21.35 -6.03
C GLU A 89 39.99 -20.39 -6.97
N ARG A 90 39.94 -19.09 -6.64
CA ARG A 90 39.34 -18.06 -7.50
C ARG A 90 40.10 -17.90 -8.82
N GLN A 91 41.43 -17.91 -8.79
CA GLN A 91 42.24 -17.83 -10.02
C GLN A 91 42.09 -19.07 -10.92
N GLU A 92 42.08 -20.28 -10.34
CA GLU A 92 41.80 -21.52 -11.06
C GLU A 92 40.42 -21.46 -11.76
N ARG A 93 39.41 -20.94 -11.04
CA ARG A 93 38.05 -20.75 -11.56
C ARG A 93 38.00 -19.78 -12.73
N VAL A 94 38.67 -18.63 -12.64
CA VAL A 94 38.76 -17.67 -13.75
C VAL A 94 39.36 -18.32 -15.00
N HIS A 95 40.45 -19.08 -14.86
CA HIS A 95 41.07 -19.77 -16.00
C HIS A 95 40.10 -20.78 -16.64
N ARG A 96 39.34 -21.51 -15.83
CA ARG A 96 38.33 -22.45 -16.31
C ARG A 96 37.24 -21.76 -17.13
N PHE A 97 36.71 -20.62 -16.68
CA PHE A 97 35.67 -19.92 -17.43
C PHE A 97 36.19 -19.30 -18.73
N ARG A 98 37.45 -18.84 -18.76
CA ARG A 98 38.09 -18.43 -20.03
C ARG A 98 38.21 -19.57 -21.04
N GLN A 99 38.45 -20.80 -20.59
CA GLN A 99 38.46 -21.97 -21.48
C GLN A 99 37.07 -22.25 -22.08
N ILE A 100 36.00 -21.98 -21.33
CA ILE A 100 34.62 -22.16 -21.81
C ILE A 100 34.27 -21.07 -22.82
N LEU A 101 34.65 -19.82 -22.54
CA LEU A 101 34.54 -18.70 -23.50
C LEU A 101 35.27 -18.96 -24.82
N SER A 102 36.40 -19.68 -24.77
CA SER A 102 37.20 -19.99 -25.96
C SER A 102 36.62 -21.13 -26.82
N ASP A 103 35.62 -21.85 -26.32
CA ASP A 103 34.97 -22.99 -26.98
C ASP A 103 33.50 -22.64 -27.27
N GLU A 104 33.26 -22.13 -28.49
CA GLU A 104 31.95 -21.65 -28.93
C GLU A 104 30.84 -22.70 -28.75
N GLN A 105 31.13 -23.98 -29.03
CA GLN A 105 30.15 -25.05 -28.86
C GLN A 105 29.78 -25.23 -27.38
N ARG A 106 30.78 -25.28 -26.49
CA ARG A 106 30.51 -25.39 -25.05
C ARG A 106 29.78 -24.18 -24.49
N LEU A 107 30.07 -22.99 -25.01
CA LEU A 107 29.40 -21.78 -24.60
C LEU A 107 27.93 -21.83 -24.99
N LEU A 108 27.61 -22.13 -26.27
CA LEU A 108 26.24 -22.27 -26.75
C LEU A 108 25.45 -23.34 -25.97
N GLU A 109 26.08 -24.49 -25.69
CA GLU A 109 25.47 -25.53 -24.86
C GLU A 109 25.21 -25.06 -23.42
N ALA A 110 26.07 -24.21 -22.85
CA ALA A 110 25.96 -23.72 -21.49
C ALA A 110 25.00 -22.52 -21.33
N MET A 111 24.78 -21.76 -22.41
CA MET A 111 23.82 -20.65 -22.47
C MET A 111 22.38 -21.12 -22.36
N GLY A 112 22.06 -22.24 -23.01
CA GLY A 112 20.72 -22.81 -22.98
C GLY A 112 19.70 -22.04 -23.82
N ASP A 113 18.43 -22.16 -23.48
CA ASP A 113 17.32 -21.49 -24.16
C ASP A 113 17.19 -19.99 -23.78
N ASP A 114 16.29 -19.28 -24.46
CA ASP A 114 16.08 -17.84 -24.26
C ASP A 114 15.71 -17.47 -22.81
N THR A 115 15.00 -18.36 -22.10
CA THR A 115 14.64 -18.14 -20.69
C THR A 115 15.89 -18.22 -19.81
N GLN A 116 16.73 -19.22 -20.05
CA GLN A 116 18.01 -19.38 -19.34
C GLN A 116 18.98 -18.24 -19.66
N GLN A 117 19.00 -17.77 -20.90
CA GLN A 117 19.83 -16.63 -21.30
C GLN A 117 19.41 -15.33 -20.58
N MET A 118 18.11 -15.02 -20.50
CA MET A 118 17.62 -13.86 -19.74
C MET A 118 17.93 -13.98 -18.24
N GLU A 119 17.71 -15.16 -17.66
CA GLU A 119 18.04 -15.45 -16.26
C GLU A 119 19.54 -15.22 -15.99
N LEU A 120 20.40 -15.75 -16.86
CA LEU A 120 21.85 -15.64 -16.76
C LEU A 120 22.32 -14.18 -16.87
N LEU A 121 21.85 -13.44 -17.89
CA LEU A 121 22.22 -12.04 -18.09
C LEU A 121 21.83 -11.18 -16.88
N THR A 122 20.65 -11.41 -16.33
CA THR A 122 20.16 -10.70 -15.15
C THR A 122 21.00 -11.02 -13.91
N LEU A 123 21.36 -12.29 -13.69
CA LEU A 123 22.21 -12.69 -12.57
C LEU A 123 23.64 -12.17 -12.69
N LEU A 124 24.25 -12.21 -13.88
CA LEU A 124 25.58 -11.64 -14.13
C LEU A 124 25.57 -10.14 -13.83
N LYS A 125 24.59 -9.41 -14.36
CA LYS A 125 24.44 -7.98 -14.13
C LYS A 125 24.25 -7.65 -12.66
N HIS A 126 23.41 -8.43 -11.96
CA HIS A 126 23.19 -8.29 -10.54
C HIS A 126 24.48 -8.50 -9.73
N ASP A 127 25.17 -9.61 -9.95
CA ASP A 127 26.35 -10.00 -9.17
C ASP A 127 27.51 -9.02 -9.40
N MET A 128 27.75 -8.60 -10.65
CA MET A 128 28.72 -7.56 -11.00
C MET A 128 28.42 -6.22 -10.30
N THR A 129 27.15 -5.86 -10.14
CA THR A 129 26.76 -4.58 -9.54
C THR A 129 26.83 -4.64 -8.02
N MET A 130 26.21 -5.65 -7.42
CA MET A 130 26.10 -5.82 -5.97
C MET A 130 27.44 -6.17 -5.31
N TYR A 131 28.25 -7.01 -5.96
CA TYR A 131 29.49 -7.53 -5.40
C TYR A 131 30.74 -6.97 -6.08
N HIS A 132 30.64 -5.84 -6.78
CA HIS A 132 31.78 -5.17 -7.45
C HIS A 132 32.99 -4.94 -6.51
N GLY A 133 32.75 -4.71 -5.22
CA GLY A 133 33.81 -4.50 -4.22
C GLY A 133 34.47 -5.79 -3.70
N ILE A 134 33.89 -6.95 -4.00
CA ILE A 134 34.37 -8.28 -3.58
C ILE A 134 35.02 -9.04 -4.74
N LEU A 135 34.47 -8.89 -5.94
CA LEU A 135 34.98 -9.49 -7.18
C LEU A 135 36.36 -8.95 -7.54
N THR A 136 37.25 -9.80 -8.07
CA THR A 136 38.53 -9.34 -8.62
C THR A 136 38.32 -8.72 -10.01
N PRO A 137 39.25 -7.88 -10.49
CA PRO A 137 39.19 -7.38 -11.87
C PRO A 137 39.11 -8.51 -12.90
N GLU A 138 39.85 -9.59 -12.68
CA GLU A 138 39.87 -10.74 -13.59
C GLU A 138 38.55 -11.52 -13.60
N GLU A 139 37.85 -11.58 -12.47
CA GLU A 139 36.49 -12.16 -12.39
C GLU A 139 35.48 -11.26 -13.10
N LEU A 140 35.56 -9.94 -12.88
CA LEU A 140 34.71 -8.96 -13.56
C LEU A 140 34.90 -9.00 -15.08
N ASP A 141 36.15 -9.09 -15.54
CA ASP A 141 36.47 -9.20 -16.97
C ASP A 141 35.80 -10.44 -17.58
N VAL A 142 35.98 -11.61 -16.97
CA VAL A 142 35.38 -12.87 -17.47
C VAL A 142 33.85 -12.85 -17.40
N MET A 143 33.27 -12.25 -16.36
CA MET A 143 31.82 -12.08 -16.26
C MET A 143 31.28 -11.14 -17.34
N SER A 144 32.00 -10.05 -17.63
CA SER A 144 31.66 -9.11 -18.72
C SER A 144 31.79 -9.77 -20.09
N ASP A 145 32.87 -10.53 -20.32
CA ASP A 145 33.08 -11.25 -21.58
C ASP A 145 31.95 -12.26 -21.83
N VAL A 146 31.54 -13.01 -20.80
CA VAL A 146 30.39 -13.93 -20.90
C VAL A 146 29.10 -13.16 -21.14
N TYR A 147 28.87 -12.04 -20.45
CA TYR A 147 27.69 -11.22 -20.66
C TYR A 147 27.58 -10.73 -22.11
N ASP A 148 28.66 -10.16 -22.65
CA ASP A 148 28.70 -9.62 -24.01
C ASP A 148 28.50 -10.73 -25.05
N GLU A 149 29.09 -11.90 -24.82
CA GLU A 149 28.98 -13.04 -25.74
C GLU A 149 27.60 -13.70 -25.70
N VAL A 150 26.93 -13.70 -24.55
CA VAL A 150 25.53 -14.11 -24.44
C VAL A 150 24.64 -13.14 -25.21
N VAL A 151 24.77 -11.83 -24.97
CA VAL A 151 24.04 -10.78 -25.71
C VAL A 151 24.25 -10.89 -27.22
N ARG A 152 25.47 -11.22 -27.68
CA ARG A 152 25.78 -11.38 -29.11
C ARG A 152 25.00 -12.51 -29.78
N HIS A 153 24.66 -13.56 -29.03
CA HIS A 153 23.97 -14.74 -29.54
C HIS A 153 22.48 -14.79 -29.21
N SER A 154 22.02 -13.94 -28.29
CA SER A 154 20.61 -13.80 -27.93
C SER A 154 19.93 -12.72 -28.78
N GLU A 155 18.59 -12.73 -28.80
CA GLU A 155 17.80 -11.62 -29.37
C GLU A 155 17.71 -10.40 -28.42
N PHE A 156 18.23 -10.52 -27.20
CA PHE A 156 18.22 -9.48 -26.17
C PHE A 156 19.26 -8.40 -26.47
N VAL A 157 18.84 -7.12 -26.44
CA VAL A 157 19.76 -6.01 -26.70
C VAL A 157 20.70 -5.77 -25.51
N LEU A 158 20.15 -5.58 -24.31
CA LEU A 158 20.88 -5.41 -23.05
C LEU A 158 19.91 -5.63 -21.89
N VAL A 159 20.39 -6.23 -20.79
CA VAL A 159 19.68 -6.26 -19.51
C VAL A 159 20.09 -5.04 -18.68
N GLY A 160 19.11 -4.22 -18.30
CA GLY A 160 19.31 -3.05 -17.44
C GLY A 160 19.77 -3.42 -16.03
N GLU A 161 20.08 -2.42 -15.21
CA GLU A 161 20.33 -2.67 -13.79
C GLU A 161 19.09 -3.28 -13.12
N PRO A 162 19.22 -4.41 -12.39
CA PRO A 162 18.10 -5.00 -11.69
C PRO A 162 17.49 -4.02 -10.68
N PRO A 163 16.16 -4.05 -10.48
CA PRO A 163 15.51 -3.20 -9.48
C PRO A 163 16.13 -3.36 -8.09
N SER A 164 16.11 -2.33 -7.26
CA SER A 164 16.71 -2.38 -5.91
C SER A 164 16.09 -3.42 -4.98
N TRP A 165 14.89 -3.90 -5.29
CA TRP A 165 14.18 -4.97 -4.58
C TRP A 165 14.46 -6.36 -5.15
N PHE A 166 15.25 -6.48 -6.21
CA PHE A 166 15.56 -7.76 -6.84
C PHE A 166 16.32 -8.68 -5.88
N LEU A 167 15.90 -9.95 -5.84
CA LEU A 167 16.56 -11.02 -5.11
C LEU A 167 17.03 -12.08 -6.11
N SER A 168 18.23 -12.62 -5.90
CA SER A 168 18.64 -13.85 -6.58
C SER A 168 17.77 -15.01 -6.10
N PRO A 169 17.43 -15.99 -6.97
CA PRO A 169 16.78 -17.23 -6.54
C PRO A 169 17.52 -17.94 -5.39
N HIS A 170 18.83 -17.72 -5.28
CA HIS A 170 19.68 -18.32 -4.26
C HIS A 170 19.70 -17.58 -2.92
N ASP A 171 19.13 -16.38 -2.82
CA ASP A 171 19.11 -15.60 -1.57
C ASP A 171 18.07 -16.13 -0.58
N LEU A 172 17.06 -16.85 -1.08
CA LEU A 172 16.00 -17.41 -0.25
C LEU A 172 16.34 -18.85 0.17
N LEU A 173 16.51 -19.07 1.47
CA LEU A 173 16.73 -20.40 2.04
C LEU A 173 15.41 -21.05 2.44
N CYS A 174 15.22 -22.32 2.10
CA CYS A 174 14.06 -23.11 2.53
C CYS A 174 14.50 -24.20 3.50
N GLU A 175 14.01 -24.13 4.75
CA GLU A 175 14.26 -25.14 5.78
C GLU A 175 12.93 -25.62 6.36
N ASN A 176 12.65 -26.93 6.28
CA ASN A 176 11.42 -27.56 6.79
C ASN A 176 10.11 -26.89 6.29
N GLY A 177 10.08 -26.44 5.04
CA GLY A 177 8.93 -25.75 4.44
C GLY A 177 8.74 -24.29 4.87
N SER A 178 9.68 -23.73 5.66
CA SER A 178 9.73 -22.31 6.00
C SER A 178 10.81 -21.60 5.19
N TYR A 179 10.55 -20.36 4.78
CA TYR A 179 11.50 -19.55 4.03
C TYR A 179 12.23 -18.56 4.93
N TYR A 180 13.50 -18.32 4.63
CA TYR A 180 14.37 -17.40 5.34
C TYR A 180 15.17 -16.52 4.38
N LEU A 181 15.21 -15.23 4.67
CA LEU A 181 16.08 -14.25 4.02
C LEU A 181 17.02 -13.70 5.11
N ASP A 182 18.33 -13.86 4.95
CA ASP A 182 19.34 -13.47 5.95
C ASP A 182 19.03 -13.97 7.38
N ALA A 183 18.62 -15.24 7.51
CA ALA A 183 18.19 -15.90 8.75
C ALA A 183 16.90 -15.33 9.40
N VAL A 184 16.21 -14.39 8.75
CA VAL A 184 14.90 -13.89 9.16
C VAL A 184 13.81 -14.70 8.45
N ARG A 185 12.82 -15.18 9.20
CA ARG A 185 11.67 -15.89 8.63
C ARG A 185 10.87 -14.94 7.74
N VAL A 186 10.54 -15.40 6.53
CA VAL A 186 9.77 -14.65 5.53
C VAL A 186 8.69 -15.53 4.91
N SER A 187 7.74 -14.90 4.22
CA SER A 187 6.74 -15.58 3.40
C SER A 187 7.09 -15.41 1.91
N LYS A 188 6.97 -16.49 1.12
CA LYS A 188 7.12 -16.51 -0.34
C LYS A 188 5.74 -16.62 -0.97
N CYS A 189 5.47 -15.82 -2.00
CA CYS A 189 4.29 -15.96 -2.85
C CYS A 189 4.69 -15.97 -4.33
N THR A 190 4.04 -16.79 -5.13
CA THR A 190 4.24 -16.86 -6.58
C THR A 190 3.27 -15.92 -7.29
N THR A 191 3.67 -15.40 -8.45
CA THR A 191 2.82 -14.49 -9.24
C THR A 191 1.89 -15.22 -10.20
N GLY A 192 2.11 -16.52 -10.45
CA GLY A 192 1.31 -17.34 -11.37
C GLY A 192 -0.19 -17.35 -11.06
N ASP A 193 -0.57 -17.41 -9.78
CA ASP A 193 -1.98 -17.46 -9.37
C ASP A 193 -2.76 -16.16 -9.65
N VAL A 194 -2.06 -15.05 -9.91
CA VAL A 194 -2.67 -13.74 -10.21
C VAL A 194 -3.19 -13.68 -11.64
N PHE A 195 -2.58 -14.45 -12.55
CA PHE A 195 -2.89 -14.48 -13.96
C PHE A 195 -3.37 -15.89 -14.30
N GLN A 196 -4.64 -16.19 -13.98
CA GLN A 196 -5.36 -17.39 -14.41
C GLN A 196 -5.51 -17.42 -15.93
N THR A 197 -4.42 -17.61 -16.64
CA THR A 197 -4.36 -17.79 -18.08
C THR A 197 -3.61 -19.09 -18.31
N ASP A 198 -4.34 -20.08 -18.84
CA ASP A 198 -3.90 -21.46 -19.09
C ASP A 198 -2.75 -21.58 -20.13
N SER A 199 -2.16 -20.45 -20.54
CA SER A 199 -1.11 -20.31 -21.55
C SER A 199 -0.33 -19.01 -21.30
N SER A 200 0.37 -18.88 -20.17
CA SER A 200 1.31 -17.76 -19.96
C SER A 200 2.70 -18.14 -20.46
N SER A 201 3.29 -17.32 -21.32
CA SER A 201 4.71 -17.44 -21.67
C SER A 201 5.58 -17.10 -20.44
N TRP A 202 6.87 -17.42 -20.47
CA TRP A 202 7.80 -17.02 -19.41
C TRP A 202 7.90 -15.48 -19.32
N GLU A 203 7.81 -14.78 -20.46
CA GLU A 203 7.79 -13.31 -20.55
C GLU A 203 6.57 -12.73 -19.83
N ASP A 204 5.39 -13.36 -19.97
CA ASP A 204 4.18 -12.92 -19.27
C ASP A 204 4.34 -13.04 -17.75
N GLN A 205 4.97 -14.11 -17.27
CA GLN A 205 5.20 -14.35 -15.84
C GLN A 205 6.26 -13.41 -15.26
N GLU A 206 7.32 -13.14 -16.03
CA GLU A 206 8.34 -12.16 -15.70
C GLU A 206 7.73 -10.76 -15.60
N GLU A 207 7.02 -10.32 -16.64
CA GLU A 207 6.38 -9.01 -16.67
C GLU A 207 5.35 -8.85 -15.53
N ALA A 208 4.56 -9.90 -15.28
CA ALA A 208 3.64 -9.97 -14.15
C ALA A 208 4.36 -9.75 -12.82
N CYS A 209 5.48 -10.44 -12.60
CA CYS A 209 6.27 -10.29 -11.38
C CYS A 209 6.84 -8.89 -11.24
N LEU A 210 7.46 -8.35 -12.31
CA LEU A 210 7.98 -6.99 -12.35
C LEU A 210 6.92 -5.95 -11.99
N ARG A 211 5.75 -6.03 -12.63
CA ARG A 211 4.63 -5.10 -12.39
C ARG A 211 4.14 -5.17 -10.94
N GLN A 212 3.91 -6.38 -10.42
CA GLN A 212 3.39 -6.56 -9.06
C GLN A 212 4.42 -6.16 -7.99
N ALA A 213 5.68 -6.56 -8.16
CA ALA A 213 6.77 -6.19 -7.27
C ALA A 213 6.99 -4.67 -7.24
N THR A 214 6.94 -4.00 -8.39
CA THR A 214 7.08 -2.54 -8.47
C THR A 214 5.98 -1.82 -7.70
N VAL A 215 4.72 -2.21 -7.90
CA VAL A 215 3.59 -1.62 -7.17
C VAL A 215 3.72 -1.88 -5.67
N TRP A 216 4.08 -3.10 -5.27
CA TRP A 216 4.16 -3.50 -3.87
C TRP A 216 5.35 -2.85 -3.13
N ALA A 217 6.48 -2.66 -3.79
CA ALA A 217 7.66 -2.01 -3.22
C ALA A 217 7.34 -0.60 -2.68
N ASP A 218 6.43 0.12 -3.33
CA ASP A 218 6.00 1.48 -2.97
C ASP A 218 4.98 1.53 -1.80
N LEU A 219 4.45 0.37 -1.39
CA LEU A 219 3.46 0.28 -0.32
C LEU A 219 4.15 0.22 1.04
N ASN A 220 3.76 1.12 1.94
CA ASN A 220 4.23 1.16 3.30
C ASN A 220 3.07 1.55 4.23
N HIS A 221 2.47 0.55 4.87
CA HIS A 221 1.36 0.73 5.80
C HIS A 221 1.33 -0.44 6.80
N PRO A 222 1.01 -0.22 8.10
CA PRO A 222 0.99 -1.30 9.10
C PRO A 222 0.09 -2.50 8.78
N HIS A 223 -0.93 -2.27 7.93
CA HIS A 223 -1.93 -3.25 7.51
C HIS A 223 -1.79 -3.68 6.03
N VAL A 224 -0.65 -3.40 5.40
CA VAL A 224 -0.27 -3.99 4.11
C VAL A 224 1.06 -4.68 4.31
N ALA A 225 1.15 -5.96 3.94
CA ALA A 225 2.33 -6.77 4.17
C ALA A 225 3.57 -6.11 3.56
N LYS A 226 4.64 -5.93 4.34
CA LYS A 226 5.86 -5.30 3.81
C LYS A 226 6.59 -6.25 2.86
N MET A 227 6.78 -5.83 1.60
CA MET A 227 7.66 -6.53 0.66
C MET A 227 9.13 -6.33 1.05
N PHE A 228 9.90 -7.42 0.99
CA PHE A 228 11.35 -7.41 1.21
C PHE A 228 12.14 -7.55 -0.08
N GLY A 229 11.58 -8.25 -1.07
CA GLY A 229 12.18 -8.35 -2.39
C GLY A 229 11.42 -9.30 -3.31
N ALA A 230 11.89 -9.47 -4.54
CA ALA A 230 11.29 -10.38 -5.51
C ALA A 230 12.29 -10.86 -6.56
N CYS A 231 12.01 -12.02 -7.14
CA CYS A 231 12.71 -12.57 -8.29
C CYS A 231 11.71 -12.66 -9.45
N HIS A 232 11.97 -11.91 -10.52
CA HIS A 232 11.12 -11.93 -11.73
C HIS A 232 11.60 -12.94 -12.78
N ILE A 233 12.84 -13.41 -12.67
CA ILE A 233 13.47 -14.32 -13.62
C ILE A 233 13.31 -15.79 -13.21
N GLY A 234 13.52 -16.68 -14.18
CA GLY A 234 13.49 -18.14 -14.01
C GLY A 234 12.08 -18.73 -14.09
N ASN A 235 11.99 -20.05 -13.88
CA ASN A 235 10.76 -20.82 -14.09
C ASN A 235 9.65 -20.58 -13.04
N GLU A 236 9.97 -19.94 -11.92
CA GLU A 236 9.01 -19.68 -10.85
C GLU A 236 9.23 -18.29 -10.25
N PRO A 237 8.79 -17.21 -10.93
CA PRO A 237 8.87 -15.86 -10.38
C PRO A 237 8.14 -15.74 -9.04
N PHE A 238 8.76 -15.05 -8.08
CA PHE A 238 8.25 -14.97 -6.71
C PHE A 238 8.49 -13.61 -6.06
N ILE A 239 7.66 -13.30 -5.07
CA ILE A 239 7.79 -12.13 -4.20
C ILE A 239 7.92 -12.60 -2.74
N VAL A 240 8.84 -11.96 -2.02
CA VAL A 240 9.13 -12.20 -0.61
C VAL A 240 8.60 -11.04 0.23
N HIS A 241 7.88 -11.35 1.30
CA HIS A 241 7.31 -10.36 2.20
C HIS A 241 7.39 -10.77 3.67
N GLU A 242 6.98 -9.86 4.55
CA GLU A 242 6.93 -10.08 5.99
C GLU A 242 6.19 -11.37 6.37
N PRO A 243 6.62 -12.08 7.43
CA PRO A 243 6.00 -13.32 7.84
C PRO A 243 4.55 -13.10 8.26
N ALA A 244 3.65 -13.51 7.38
CA ALA A 244 2.21 -13.45 7.55
C ALA A 244 1.57 -14.66 6.88
N GLU A 245 0.50 -15.16 7.50
CA GLU A 245 -0.20 -16.39 7.10
C GLU A 245 -1.69 -16.10 6.92
N PRO A 246 -2.39 -16.86 6.05
CA PRO A 246 -3.84 -16.78 5.96
C PRO A 246 -4.49 -16.91 7.34
N LEU A 247 -5.46 -16.04 7.64
CA LEU A 247 -6.12 -16.03 8.96
C LEU A 247 -6.82 -17.38 9.27
N ALA A 248 -7.18 -18.14 8.25
CA ALA A 248 -7.69 -19.51 8.36
C ALA A 248 -6.72 -20.50 9.03
N LEU A 249 -5.44 -20.17 9.20
CA LEU A 249 -4.50 -20.99 9.96
C LEU A 249 -4.48 -20.64 11.46
N ASN A 250 -5.09 -19.52 11.86
CA ASN A 250 -5.09 -19.04 13.24
C ASN A 250 -6.52 -18.74 13.74
N ARG A 251 -7.19 -19.79 14.24
CA ARG A 251 -8.59 -19.74 14.68
C ARG A 251 -8.84 -18.75 15.84
N SER A 252 -7.90 -18.64 16.77
CA SER A 252 -8.01 -17.69 17.90
C SER A 252 -8.07 -16.25 17.41
N ASN A 253 -7.23 -15.89 16.44
CA ASN A 253 -7.24 -14.55 15.87
C ASN A 253 -8.49 -14.33 15.02
N ALA A 254 -8.96 -15.36 14.31
CA ALA A 254 -10.14 -15.29 13.45
C ALA A 254 -11.47 -15.04 14.22
N GLN A 255 -11.50 -15.31 15.53
CA GLN A 255 -12.62 -14.92 16.41
C GLN A 255 -12.61 -13.43 16.78
N SER A 256 -11.49 -12.75 16.60
CA SER A 256 -11.37 -11.34 16.95
C SER A 256 -11.85 -10.41 15.82
N TRP A 257 -12.29 -9.21 16.20
CA TRP A 257 -12.53 -8.11 15.27
C TRP A 257 -11.25 -7.35 14.90
N GLU A 258 -10.14 -7.50 15.65
CA GLU A 258 -8.89 -6.77 15.38
C GLU A 258 -8.28 -7.10 14.00
N PRO A 259 -8.18 -8.37 13.56
CA PRO A 259 -7.64 -8.66 12.23
C PRO A 259 -8.54 -8.11 11.11
N LEU A 260 -9.86 -8.17 11.30
CA LEU A 260 -10.84 -7.70 10.33
C LEU A 260 -10.75 -6.17 10.16
N LEU A 261 -10.57 -5.44 11.27
CA LEU A 261 -10.28 -4.01 11.26
C LEU A 261 -8.96 -3.73 10.54
N GLY A 262 -7.93 -4.54 10.78
CA GLY A 262 -6.65 -4.41 10.07
C GLY A 262 -6.81 -4.51 8.56
N TRP A 263 -7.55 -5.50 8.05
CA TRP A 263 -7.84 -5.62 6.62
C TRP A 263 -8.57 -4.40 6.06
N ALA A 264 -9.59 -3.90 6.76
CA ALA A 264 -10.31 -2.69 6.33
C ALA A 264 -9.41 -1.45 6.29
N LEU A 265 -8.51 -1.29 7.27
CA LEU A 265 -7.52 -0.19 7.30
C LEU A 265 -6.51 -0.31 6.15
N GLY A 266 -6.05 -1.52 5.85
CA GLY A 266 -5.20 -1.79 4.70
C GLY A 266 -5.91 -1.45 3.38
N LEU A 267 -7.17 -1.83 3.26
CA LEU A 267 -7.96 -1.62 2.04
C LEU A 267 -8.25 -0.13 1.81
N GLN A 268 -8.58 0.62 2.87
CA GLN A 268 -8.71 2.08 2.79
C GLN A 268 -7.41 2.71 2.27
N TYR A 269 -6.26 2.31 2.82
CA TYR A 269 -4.96 2.82 2.38
C TYR A 269 -4.68 2.54 0.89
N LEU A 270 -5.09 1.37 0.39
CA LEU A 270 -4.98 1.01 -1.03
C LEU A 270 -5.91 1.88 -1.89
N HIS A 271 -7.15 2.08 -1.46
CA HIS A 271 -8.13 2.94 -2.16
C HIS A 271 -7.67 4.39 -2.25
N GLU A 272 -7.03 4.92 -1.20
CA GLU A 272 -6.44 6.27 -1.20
C GLU A 272 -5.30 6.43 -2.22
N ARG A 273 -4.69 5.32 -2.64
CA ARG A 273 -3.66 5.23 -3.69
C ARG A 273 -4.21 4.83 -5.05
N GLU A 274 -5.53 4.78 -5.19
CA GLU A 274 -6.20 4.36 -6.42
C GLU A 274 -5.82 2.93 -6.83
N LEU A 275 -5.57 2.06 -5.84
CA LEU A 275 -5.30 0.63 -6.03
C LEU A 275 -6.45 -0.20 -5.43
N GLY A 276 -6.88 -1.23 -6.15
CA GLY A 276 -7.88 -2.20 -5.70
C GLY A 276 -7.51 -3.61 -6.15
N TYR A 277 -8.27 -4.61 -5.69
CA TYR A 277 -8.00 -6.00 -6.07
C TYR A 277 -8.84 -6.40 -7.30
N LYS A 278 -8.19 -7.04 -8.28
CA LYS A 278 -8.90 -7.70 -9.39
C LYS A 278 -9.65 -8.94 -8.90
N SER A 279 -9.01 -9.70 -8.01
CA SER A 279 -9.60 -10.86 -7.32
C SER A 279 -9.25 -10.75 -5.84
N PHE A 280 -10.28 -10.57 -5.01
CA PHE A 280 -10.13 -10.42 -3.57
C PHE A 280 -10.33 -11.79 -2.92
N ASP A 281 -9.28 -12.60 -2.97
CA ASP A 281 -9.28 -13.98 -2.45
C ASP A 281 -8.73 -14.05 -1.03
N ASP A 282 -9.04 -15.14 -0.31
CA ASP A 282 -8.54 -15.37 1.06
C ASP A 282 -7.01 -15.36 1.15
N ASN A 283 -6.31 -15.70 0.07
CA ASN A 283 -4.84 -15.64 0.02
C ASN A 283 -4.31 -14.20 0.11
N ARG A 284 -5.17 -13.18 -0.06
CA ARG A 284 -4.85 -11.76 0.14
C ARG A 284 -5.01 -11.32 1.60
N LEU A 285 -5.70 -12.13 2.40
CA LEU A 285 -6.13 -11.83 3.77
C LEU A 285 -5.24 -12.55 4.77
N LEU A 286 -4.24 -11.82 5.26
CA LEU A 286 -3.19 -12.40 6.09
C LEU A 286 -3.27 -11.88 7.53
N ALA A 287 -2.61 -12.60 8.44
CA ALA A 287 -2.39 -12.21 9.82
C ALA A 287 -0.92 -12.42 10.18
N ARG A 288 -0.36 -11.49 10.97
CA ARG A 288 1.05 -11.52 11.37
C ARG A 288 1.34 -12.61 12.41
N HIS A 289 2.52 -13.24 12.35
CA HIS A 289 2.92 -14.40 13.17
C HIS A 289 3.25 -14.07 14.66
N HIS A 290 2.75 -12.99 15.26
CA HIS A 290 3.00 -12.68 16.68
C HIS A 290 1.89 -11.86 17.35
N SER A 291 1.85 -11.94 18.69
CA SER A 291 0.82 -11.56 19.69
C SER A 291 -0.13 -10.37 19.46
N THR A 292 0.16 -9.45 18.53
CA THR A 292 -0.83 -8.49 18.05
C THR A 292 -1.50 -9.11 16.83
N ALA A 293 -2.70 -9.66 16.98
CA ALA A 293 -3.53 -10.20 15.92
C ALA A 293 -3.96 -9.09 14.93
N SER A 294 -3.00 -8.50 14.23
CA SER A 294 -3.20 -7.44 13.27
C SER A 294 -3.33 -8.08 11.90
N GLY A 295 -4.48 -7.84 11.27
CA GLY A 295 -4.73 -8.24 9.89
C GLY A 295 -3.88 -7.38 8.96
N VAL A 296 -3.31 -8.02 7.95
CA VAL A 296 -2.51 -7.38 6.91
C VAL A 296 -2.97 -7.88 5.54
N LEU A 297 -2.96 -7.00 4.55
CA LEU A 297 -3.30 -7.36 3.18
C LEU A 297 -2.04 -7.67 2.36
N SER A 298 -2.10 -8.67 1.49
CA SER A 298 -1.05 -8.94 0.51
C SER A 298 -1.04 -7.86 -0.57
N GLY A 299 0.12 -7.30 -0.92
CA GLY A 299 0.22 -6.33 -2.03
C GLY A 299 0.15 -6.97 -3.42
N LEU A 300 -0.02 -8.29 -3.50
CA LEU A 300 -0.13 -9.03 -4.76
C LEU A 300 -1.57 -8.99 -5.29
N GLY A 301 -1.75 -8.80 -6.61
CA GLY A 301 -3.04 -8.75 -7.30
C GLY A 301 -3.68 -7.36 -7.34
N LEU A 302 -2.91 -6.32 -7.06
CA LEU A 302 -3.36 -4.94 -7.09
C LEU A 302 -3.39 -4.40 -8.51
N VAL A 303 -4.43 -3.63 -8.82
CA VAL A 303 -4.65 -2.97 -10.11
C VAL A 303 -5.10 -1.52 -9.91
N PRO A 304 -4.78 -0.60 -10.83
CA PRO A 304 -5.28 0.77 -10.78
C PRO A 304 -6.82 0.82 -10.85
N ILE A 305 -7.43 1.62 -9.98
CA ILE A 305 -8.86 1.92 -9.99
C ILE A 305 -9.10 3.02 -11.01
N LYS A 306 -9.88 2.74 -12.07
CA LYS A 306 -10.19 3.75 -13.08
C LYS A 306 -11.14 4.80 -12.49
N ARG A 307 -10.74 6.08 -12.49
CA ARG A 307 -11.71 7.19 -12.44
C ARG A 307 -12.41 7.25 -13.79
N GLN A 308 -13.73 7.45 -13.79
CA GLN A 308 -14.43 7.95 -14.97
C GLN A 308 -13.97 9.40 -15.21
N THR A 309 -12.82 9.59 -15.85
CA THR A 309 -12.39 10.88 -16.39
C THR A 309 -12.69 10.92 -17.88
N SER A 310 -13.71 11.68 -18.24
CA SER A 310 -13.94 12.14 -19.61
C SER A 310 -12.95 13.27 -19.92
N ALA A 311 -11.71 12.93 -20.30
CA ALA A 311 -10.83 13.83 -21.05
C ALA A 311 -9.57 13.09 -21.50
N SER A 312 -9.54 12.69 -22.77
CA SER A 312 -8.30 12.43 -23.49
C SER A 312 -7.57 13.75 -23.70
N LEU A 313 -6.51 13.99 -22.93
CA LEU A 313 -5.51 15.00 -23.26
C LEU A 313 -4.27 14.30 -23.82
N GLN A 314 -4.25 14.16 -25.13
CA GLN A 314 -2.99 14.05 -25.87
C GLN A 314 -2.20 15.35 -25.68
N ARG A 315 -1.05 15.29 -25.02
CA ARG A 315 0.09 16.14 -25.41
C ARG A 315 1.45 15.66 -24.90
N SER A 316 2.27 15.32 -25.90
CA SER A 316 3.71 15.55 -26.11
C SER A 316 4.75 15.00 -25.14
N ALA A 317 5.62 14.19 -25.73
CA ALA A 317 6.74 13.46 -25.16
C ALA A 317 7.95 14.32 -24.75
N SER A 318 8.54 13.97 -23.62
CA SER A 318 9.98 13.73 -23.51
C SER A 318 10.33 12.88 -22.28
N ASN A 319 10.81 11.67 -22.58
CA ASN A 319 11.68 10.74 -21.83
C ASN A 319 11.21 10.21 -20.46
N THR A 320 10.70 8.97 -20.41
CA THR A 320 11.46 7.69 -20.22
C THR A 320 10.45 6.58 -19.81
N PHE A 321 10.48 5.44 -20.51
CA PHE A 321 9.63 4.23 -20.38
C PHE A 321 8.19 4.34 -20.92
N ASN A 322 8.01 3.89 -22.17
CA ASN A 322 6.70 3.76 -22.82
C ASN A 322 6.00 2.46 -22.40
N MET A 323 4.93 2.61 -21.63
CA MET A 323 3.84 1.63 -21.47
C MET A 323 2.89 1.68 -22.68
N VAL A 324 3.36 1.34 -23.90
CA VAL A 324 2.48 1.11 -25.06
C VAL A 324 3.11 0.08 -25.99
N ALA A 325 2.73 -1.19 -25.82
CA ALA A 325 2.81 -2.23 -26.84
C ALA A 325 1.79 -3.33 -26.54
N LEU A 326 0.49 -2.99 -26.54
CA LEU A 326 -0.59 -3.96 -26.72
C LEU A 326 -1.65 -3.33 -27.63
N SER A 327 -1.27 -3.19 -28.89
CA SER A 327 -2.22 -3.09 -29.99
C SER A 327 -1.57 -3.80 -31.15
N ASP A 328 -1.64 -5.13 -31.10
CA ASP A 328 -1.16 -5.97 -32.18
C ASP A 328 -1.93 -5.64 -33.45
N ALA A 329 -1.14 -5.44 -34.49
CA ALA A 329 -1.58 -5.40 -35.85
C ALA A 329 -2.10 -6.79 -36.24
N ASN A 330 -3.39 -6.89 -36.50
CA ASN A 330 -3.83 -7.74 -37.60
C ASN A 330 -5.08 -7.13 -38.22
N GLY A 331 -4.86 -6.45 -39.34
CA GLY A 331 -5.94 -6.13 -40.25
C GLY A 331 -6.44 -7.42 -40.88
N ASN A 332 -7.65 -7.83 -40.52
CA ASN A 332 -8.56 -8.32 -41.54
C ASN A 332 -10.00 -8.04 -41.13
N VAL A 333 -10.73 -7.52 -42.10
CA VAL A 333 -12.12 -7.12 -42.03
C VAL A 333 -12.98 -8.37 -41.80
N ASP A 334 -13.70 -8.43 -40.68
CA ASP A 334 -15.07 -8.93 -40.73
C ASP A 334 -15.93 -8.33 -39.60
N ASP A 335 -17.08 -7.83 -40.03
CA ASP A 335 -18.08 -7.09 -39.27
C ASP A 335 -18.86 -8.05 -38.36
N ASN A 336 -18.58 -8.05 -37.05
CA ASN A 336 -19.56 -8.47 -36.04
C ASN A 336 -19.27 -7.84 -34.68
N ARG A 337 -20.21 -7.00 -34.27
CA ARG A 337 -20.25 -6.22 -33.02
C ARG A 337 -20.28 -7.13 -31.81
N HIS A 338 -19.14 -7.33 -31.15
CA HIS A 338 -19.07 -7.63 -29.72
C HIS A 338 -18.20 -6.56 -29.06
N GLU A 339 -18.85 -5.63 -28.37
CA GLU A 339 -18.17 -4.69 -27.47
C GLU A 339 -17.40 -5.50 -26.43
N SER A 340 -16.08 -5.60 -26.60
CA SER A 340 -15.17 -6.18 -25.62
C SER A 340 -15.11 -5.24 -24.40
N HIS A 341 -16.09 -5.39 -23.51
CA HIS A 341 -16.10 -4.73 -22.21
C HIS A 341 -14.98 -5.30 -21.33
N MET A 342 -13.83 -4.64 -21.33
CA MET A 342 -12.80 -4.85 -20.31
C MET A 342 -13.39 -4.62 -18.89
N PRO A 343 -13.28 -5.55 -17.94
CA PRO A 343 -13.87 -5.39 -16.60
C PRO A 343 -13.22 -4.20 -15.87
N THR A 344 -14.05 -3.23 -15.49
CA THR A 344 -13.61 -1.98 -14.84
C THR A 344 -13.75 -2.15 -13.32
N TRP A 345 -12.64 -2.14 -12.56
CA TRP A 345 -12.66 -2.37 -11.11
C TRP A 345 -12.98 -1.12 -10.29
N SER A 346 -13.70 -1.29 -9.17
CA SER A 346 -14.22 -0.18 -8.35
C SER A 346 -14.08 -0.46 -6.85
N VAL A 347 -13.94 0.60 -6.06
CA VAL A 347 -13.94 0.59 -4.57
C VAL A 347 -15.12 -0.22 -4.00
N VAL A 348 -16.28 -0.10 -4.66
CA VAL A 348 -17.53 -0.74 -4.24
C VAL A 348 -17.49 -2.26 -4.42
N SER A 349 -16.69 -2.77 -5.37
CA SER A 349 -16.43 -4.20 -5.56
C SER A 349 -15.55 -4.76 -4.45
N ASP A 350 -14.49 -4.04 -4.07
CA ASP A 350 -13.61 -4.44 -2.96
C ASP A 350 -14.37 -4.47 -1.62
N ILE A 351 -15.25 -3.50 -1.37
CA ILE A 351 -16.10 -3.48 -0.16
C ILE A 351 -17.01 -4.71 -0.10
N PHE A 352 -17.62 -5.09 -1.22
CA PHE A 352 -18.45 -6.29 -1.32
C PHE A 352 -17.63 -7.54 -1.02
N ALA A 353 -16.45 -7.67 -1.63
CA ALA A 353 -15.60 -8.82 -1.42
C ALA A 353 -15.04 -8.92 0.00
N LEU A 354 -14.69 -7.79 0.62
CA LEU A 354 -14.34 -7.74 2.05
C LEU A 354 -15.52 -8.18 2.93
N GLY A 355 -16.75 -7.81 2.58
CA GLY A 355 -17.96 -8.24 3.31
C GLY A 355 -18.14 -9.75 3.27
N LEU A 356 -18.00 -10.37 2.09
CA LEU A 356 -18.01 -11.82 1.94
C LEU A 356 -16.85 -12.50 2.68
N ALA A 357 -15.66 -11.90 2.64
CA ALA A 357 -14.50 -12.41 3.37
C ALA A 357 -14.72 -12.43 4.89
N ILE A 358 -15.29 -11.36 5.45
CA ILE A 358 -15.66 -11.29 6.87
C ILE A 358 -16.67 -12.39 7.19
N TYR A 359 -17.72 -12.56 6.37
CA TYR A 359 -18.72 -13.61 6.55
C TYR A 359 -18.09 -15.01 6.54
N ASN A 360 -17.33 -15.34 5.49
CA ASN A 360 -16.70 -16.66 5.32
C ASN A 360 -15.70 -16.95 6.43
N THR A 361 -14.94 -15.94 6.88
CA THR A 361 -14.04 -16.08 8.04
C THR A 361 -14.83 -16.46 9.29
N ARG A 362 -15.96 -15.79 9.57
CA ARG A 362 -16.81 -16.08 10.74
C ARG A 362 -17.50 -17.43 10.66
N GLN A 363 -17.95 -17.82 9.47
CA GLN A 363 -18.55 -19.13 9.22
C GLN A 363 -17.53 -20.25 9.43
N TRP A 364 -16.32 -20.12 8.86
CA TRP A 364 -15.26 -21.11 8.99
C TRP A 364 -14.87 -21.33 10.45
N VAL A 365 -14.67 -20.23 11.20
CA VAL A 365 -14.35 -20.27 12.62
C VAL A 365 -15.43 -20.99 13.43
N SER A 366 -16.70 -20.73 13.16
CA SER A 366 -17.79 -21.16 14.03
C SER A 366 -18.38 -22.52 13.65
N MET A 367 -18.41 -22.86 12.36
CA MET A 367 -19.14 -24.03 11.85
C MET A 367 -18.25 -25.13 11.23
N TYR A 368 -16.93 -24.94 11.15
CA TYR A 368 -16.03 -25.84 10.40
C TYR A 368 -16.44 -26.03 8.93
N GLY A 369 -17.18 -25.06 8.38
CA GLY A 369 -17.58 -25.06 6.98
C GLY A 369 -16.40 -24.66 6.10
N ASN A 370 -16.02 -25.53 5.17
CA ASN A 370 -15.03 -25.23 4.13
C ASN A 370 -15.67 -24.67 2.85
N GLU A 371 -17.00 -24.63 2.78
CA GLU A 371 -17.74 -24.16 1.62
C GLU A 371 -17.83 -22.63 1.63
N LYS A 372 -17.13 -21.99 0.68
CA LYS A 372 -17.16 -20.53 0.53
C LYS A 372 -18.49 -20.08 -0.03
N VAL A 373 -19.12 -19.15 0.66
CA VAL A 373 -20.37 -18.53 0.23
C VAL A 373 -20.07 -17.33 -0.67
N LEU A 374 -20.66 -17.33 -1.86
CA LEU A 374 -20.57 -16.23 -2.84
C LEU A 374 -21.76 -15.26 -2.74
N VAL A 375 -22.84 -15.67 -2.08
CA VAL A 375 -24.06 -14.87 -1.88
C VAL A 375 -24.58 -15.09 -0.47
N LEU A 376 -24.78 -14.01 0.29
CA LEU A 376 -25.24 -14.10 1.67
C LEU A 376 -26.59 -14.83 1.80
N PRO A 377 -26.81 -15.60 2.89
CA PRO A 377 -28.10 -16.20 3.18
C PRO A 377 -29.18 -15.14 3.42
N GLN A 378 -30.45 -15.52 3.30
CA GLN A 378 -31.58 -14.60 3.52
C GLN A 378 -31.77 -14.25 5.01
N GLU A 379 -31.38 -15.16 5.90
CA GLU A 379 -31.54 -15.03 7.35
C GLU A 379 -30.19 -14.87 8.05
N CYS A 380 -30.18 -14.17 9.19
CA CYS A 380 -29.00 -14.00 10.01
C CYS A 380 -28.56 -15.35 10.58
N PRO A 381 -27.32 -15.80 10.32
CA PRO A 381 -26.82 -17.05 10.87
C PRO A 381 -26.54 -16.95 12.37
N GLN A 382 -26.66 -18.06 13.09
CA GLN A 382 -26.49 -18.12 14.55
C GLN A 382 -25.07 -17.74 15.04
N PHE A 383 -24.07 -17.85 14.18
CA PHE A 383 -22.67 -17.56 14.54
C PHE A 383 -22.29 -16.07 14.44
N LEU A 384 -23.19 -15.22 13.93
CA LEU A 384 -22.94 -13.81 13.75
C LEU A 384 -23.95 -13.01 14.58
N SER A 385 -23.49 -11.98 15.29
CA SER A 385 -24.39 -11.09 16.01
C SER A 385 -25.24 -10.27 15.04
N GLU A 386 -26.41 -9.80 15.48
CA GLU A 386 -27.27 -8.94 14.64
C GLU A 386 -26.53 -7.71 14.11
N ARG A 387 -25.68 -7.09 14.95
CA ARG A 387 -24.83 -5.96 14.53
C ARG A 387 -23.78 -6.37 13.49
N GLY A 388 -23.16 -7.53 13.65
CA GLY A 388 -22.21 -8.06 12.67
C GLY A 388 -22.88 -8.40 11.34
N TRP A 389 -24.12 -8.92 11.40
CA TRP A 389 -24.94 -9.20 10.24
C TRP A 389 -25.39 -7.95 9.50
N ASP A 390 -25.82 -6.90 10.21
CA ASP A 390 -26.13 -5.60 9.59
C ASP A 390 -24.92 -5.03 8.83
N LEU A 391 -23.71 -5.07 9.43
CA LEU A 391 -22.50 -4.61 8.77
C LEU A 391 -22.24 -5.38 7.46
N VAL A 392 -22.20 -6.71 7.54
CA VAL A 392 -21.94 -7.58 6.38
C VAL A 392 -23.04 -7.42 5.32
N GLY A 393 -24.31 -7.32 5.73
CA GLY A 393 -25.44 -7.09 4.83
C GLY A 393 -25.34 -5.76 4.08
N ARG A 394 -24.95 -4.68 4.75
CA ARG A 394 -24.74 -3.36 4.12
C ARG A 394 -23.52 -3.34 3.20
N MET A 395 -22.45 -4.07 3.52
CA MET A 395 -21.29 -4.23 2.63
C MET A 395 -21.65 -5.02 1.37
N CYS A 396 -22.47 -6.06 1.52
CA CYS A 396 -22.85 -6.97 0.46
C CYS A 396 -24.18 -6.62 -0.24
N ALA A 397 -24.64 -5.36 -0.14
CA ALA A 397 -25.88 -4.95 -0.78
C ALA A 397 -25.87 -5.24 -2.29
N ARG A 398 -26.99 -5.78 -2.81
CA ARG A 398 -27.13 -6.20 -4.22
C ARG A 398 -26.83 -5.07 -5.19
N LYS A 399 -27.29 -3.85 -4.87
CA LYS A 399 -27.07 -2.63 -5.64
C LYS A 399 -25.77 -1.94 -5.19
N PRO A 400 -24.79 -1.68 -6.09
CA PRO A 400 -23.52 -1.04 -5.74
C PRO A 400 -23.68 0.31 -5.03
N ASP A 401 -24.63 1.13 -5.48
CA ASP A 401 -24.98 2.44 -4.91
C ASP A 401 -25.52 2.37 -3.47
N ARG A 402 -26.05 1.21 -3.07
CA ARG A 402 -26.57 0.98 -1.71
C ARG A 402 -25.53 0.38 -0.76
N ARG A 403 -24.34 0.02 -1.25
CA ARG A 403 -23.29 -0.57 -0.40
C ARG A 403 -22.75 0.46 0.59
N ALA A 404 -22.33 -0.02 1.75
CA ALA A 404 -21.67 0.81 2.75
C ALA A 404 -20.42 1.50 2.19
N SER A 405 -20.13 2.73 2.65
CA SER A 405 -18.85 3.38 2.38
C SER A 405 -17.72 2.70 3.16
N MET A 406 -16.50 2.73 2.62
CA MET A 406 -15.32 2.18 3.34
C MET A 406 -15.17 2.80 4.74
N TRP A 407 -15.52 4.08 4.85
CA TRP A 407 -15.54 4.80 6.12
C TRP A 407 -16.54 4.19 7.11
N TYR A 408 -17.78 3.91 6.69
CA TYR A 408 -18.78 3.25 7.54
C TYR A 408 -18.27 1.90 8.06
N VAL A 409 -17.66 1.11 7.17
CA VAL A 409 -17.09 -0.20 7.51
C VAL A 409 -16.04 -0.07 8.62
N LEU A 410 -15.10 0.86 8.45
CA LEU A 410 -14.06 1.12 9.47
C LEU A 410 -14.65 1.54 10.81
N HIS A 411 -15.62 2.44 10.80
CA HIS A 411 -16.23 2.93 12.03
C HIS A 411 -16.95 1.81 12.80
N GLN A 412 -17.68 0.93 12.10
CA GLN A 412 -18.34 -0.22 12.74
C GLN A 412 -17.31 -1.22 13.31
N LEU A 413 -16.25 -1.54 12.54
CA LEU A 413 -15.20 -2.45 13.01
C LEU A 413 -14.44 -1.90 14.21
N GLN A 414 -14.13 -0.60 14.24
CA GLN A 414 -13.54 0.07 15.40
C GLN A 414 -14.44 0.02 16.63
N ALA A 415 -15.76 0.18 16.44
CA ALA A 415 -16.72 0.05 17.53
C ALA A 415 -16.75 -1.37 18.11
N PHE A 416 -16.68 -2.41 17.27
CA PHE A 416 -16.62 -3.80 17.73
C PHE A 416 -15.35 -4.09 18.53
N VAL A 417 -14.18 -3.63 18.07
CA VAL A 417 -12.90 -3.79 18.79
C VAL A 417 -12.92 -3.02 20.12
N SER A 418 -13.52 -1.84 20.15
CA SER A 418 -13.63 -1.05 21.39
C SER A 418 -14.54 -1.74 22.42
N ALA A 419 -15.64 -2.37 21.97
CA ALA A 419 -16.55 -3.10 22.83
C ALA A 419 -15.94 -4.41 23.38
N SER A 420 -15.10 -5.11 22.61
CA SER A 420 -14.40 -6.30 23.11
C SER A 420 -13.31 -5.97 24.13
N ALA A 421 -12.73 -4.77 24.08
CA ALA A 421 -11.69 -4.33 25.02
C ALA A 421 -12.24 -3.87 26.38
N THR A 422 -13.48 -3.37 26.45
CA THR A 422 -14.07 -2.89 27.70
C THR A 422 -14.69 -3.98 28.56
N GLY A 423 -14.79 -5.23 28.07
CA GLY A 423 -15.32 -6.36 28.83
C GLY A 423 -16.80 -6.23 29.23
N ASP A 424 -17.49 -5.21 28.71
CA ASP A 424 -18.91 -4.98 28.94
C ASP A 424 -19.73 -5.91 28.03
N ASP A 425 -19.83 -7.17 28.44
CA ASP A 425 -20.94 -8.06 28.11
C ASP A 425 -22.13 -7.79 29.05
N ASP A 426 -22.49 -6.50 29.19
CA ASP A 426 -23.73 -6.12 29.88
C ASP A 426 -24.33 -4.83 29.29
N SER A 427 -25.11 -5.02 28.24
CA SER A 427 -26.44 -4.44 28.20
C SER A 427 -27.38 -5.47 27.61
N ARG A 428 -27.82 -6.42 28.45
CA ARG A 428 -29.14 -7.02 28.32
C ARG A 428 -30.17 -5.90 28.48
N ASP A 429 -30.36 -5.10 27.45
CA ASP A 429 -31.63 -4.42 27.29
C ASP A 429 -32.60 -5.50 26.79
N GLU A 430 -33.50 -5.89 27.69
CA GLU A 430 -34.67 -6.70 27.37
C GLU A 430 -35.29 -6.16 26.07
N HIS A 431 -35.60 -7.07 25.14
CA HIS A 431 -36.31 -6.76 23.90
C HIS A 431 -37.67 -6.11 24.21
N GLU A 432 -37.70 -4.80 24.44
CA GLU A 432 -38.78 -3.99 23.92
C GLU A 432 -38.57 -3.88 22.42
N SER A 433 -39.56 -4.32 21.65
CA SER A 433 -39.66 -4.10 20.20
C SER A 433 -39.21 -2.66 19.90
N TYR A 434 -38.02 -2.52 19.31
CA TYR A 434 -37.50 -1.22 18.90
C TYR A 434 -38.42 -0.67 17.81
N ASN A 435 -39.30 0.22 18.23
CA ASN A 435 -40.15 1.01 17.36
C ASN A 435 -39.42 2.32 17.10
N PRO A 436 -38.74 2.47 15.94
CA PRO A 436 -38.04 3.69 15.62
C PRO A 436 -39.03 4.86 15.70
N PRO A 437 -38.64 6.00 16.32
CA PRO A 437 -39.54 7.13 16.46
C PRO A 437 -40.07 7.59 15.11
N ASN A 438 -41.32 8.04 15.10
CA ASN A 438 -41.91 8.50 13.87
C ASN A 438 -41.30 9.83 13.39
N ASN A 439 -40.87 10.68 14.32
CA ASN A 439 -40.28 11.97 14.04
C ASN A 439 -38.75 11.91 14.21
N ILE A 440 -38.02 12.48 13.26
CA ILE A 440 -36.56 12.65 13.33
C ILE A 440 -36.12 13.31 14.64
N ASP A 441 -36.91 14.25 15.17
CA ASP A 441 -36.62 14.95 16.42
C ASP A 441 -36.60 14.06 17.66
N ASP A 442 -37.29 12.92 17.61
CA ASP A 442 -37.39 11.99 18.72
C ASP A 442 -36.28 10.93 18.75
N PHE A 443 -35.49 10.81 17.67
CA PHE A 443 -34.33 9.94 17.65
C PHE A 443 -33.25 10.41 18.61
N ILE A 444 -32.57 9.46 19.25
CA ILE A 444 -31.50 9.73 20.21
C ILE A 444 -30.15 9.66 19.50
N VAL A 445 -29.37 10.74 19.60
CA VAL A 445 -27.98 10.77 19.14
C VAL A 445 -27.10 10.20 20.24
N ARG A 446 -26.59 8.98 20.03
CA ARG A 446 -26.03 8.12 21.09
C ARG A 446 -24.86 8.78 21.81
N LYS A 447 -23.96 9.44 21.08
CA LYS A 447 -22.77 10.09 21.64
C LYS A 447 -23.08 11.34 22.47
N MET A 448 -24.19 12.01 22.18
CA MET A 448 -24.62 13.19 22.94
C MET A 448 -25.66 12.86 24.03
N ASN A 449 -26.18 11.63 24.04
CA ASN A 449 -27.27 11.15 24.88
C ASN A 449 -28.46 12.11 24.94
N VAL A 450 -28.83 12.67 23.79
CA VAL A 450 -29.98 13.58 23.66
C VAL A 450 -30.70 13.35 22.34
N LYS A 451 -31.97 13.75 22.33
CA LYS A 451 -32.80 13.80 21.13
C LYS A 451 -32.23 14.73 20.05
N VAL A 452 -32.46 14.44 18.77
CA VAL A 452 -31.98 15.25 17.62
C VAL A 452 -32.32 16.74 17.79
N VAL A 453 -33.52 17.07 18.27
CA VAL A 453 -33.95 18.46 18.53
C VAL A 453 -33.03 19.22 19.50
N LYS A 454 -32.39 18.52 20.44
CA LYS A 454 -31.40 19.09 21.38
C LYS A 454 -29.96 18.89 20.90
N ALA A 455 -29.72 17.90 20.04
CA ALA A 455 -28.41 17.60 19.47
C ALA A 455 -27.95 18.70 18.49
N MET A 456 -28.85 19.15 17.60
CA MET A 456 -28.53 20.14 16.58
C MET A 456 -28.05 21.49 17.18
N PRO A 457 -28.77 22.11 18.16
CA PRO A 457 -28.28 23.33 18.81
C PRO A 457 -26.97 23.12 19.59
N ARG A 458 -26.79 21.96 20.22
CA ARG A 458 -25.53 21.63 20.94
C ARG A 458 -24.34 21.51 19.99
N LEU A 459 -24.54 20.93 18.81
CA LEU A 459 -23.52 20.85 17.77
C LEU A 459 -23.11 22.23 17.28
N GLN A 460 -24.08 23.10 17.02
CA GLN A 460 -23.85 24.49 16.61
C GLN A 460 -23.09 25.28 17.70
N GLN A 461 -23.47 25.14 18.97
CA GLN A 461 -22.78 25.77 20.08
C GLN A 461 -21.33 25.28 20.20
N LYS A 462 -21.12 23.97 20.14
CA LYS A 462 -19.78 23.36 20.26
C LYS A 462 -18.85 23.72 19.11
N TYR A 463 -19.39 23.88 17.90
CA TYR A 463 -18.66 24.45 16.77
C TYR A 463 -18.24 25.90 17.04
N LYS A 464 -19.16 26.76 17.51
CA LYS A 464 -18.85 28.17 17.86
C LYS A 464 -17.79 28.30 18.94
N GLU A 465 -17.72 27.35 19.86
CA GLU A 465 -16.69 27.26 20.91
C GLU A 465 -15.33 26.75 20.39
N THR A 466 -15.25 26.30 19.14
CA THR A 466 -14.05 25.72 18.52
C THR A 466 -13.72 26.37 17.16
N PRO A 467 -13.41 27.68 17.08
CA PRO A 467 -13.06 28.32 15.82
C PRO A 467 -11.69 27.82 15.34
N GLY A 468 -11.67 27.14 14.19
CA GLY A 468 -10.45 26.69 13.50
C GLY A 468 -10.35 27.27 12.09
N THR A 469 -9.22 27.04 11.41
CA THR A 469 -8.94 27.54 10.04
C THR A 469 -9.92 27.06 8.97
N ASN A 470 -10.70 26.00 9.25
CA ASN A 470 -11.75 25.47 8.38
C ASN A 470 -13.16 25.98 8.75
N GLY A 471 -13.26 27.13 9.44
CA GLY A 471 -14.52 27.67 9.94
C GLY A 471 -15.63 27.71 8.88
N THR A 472 -15.36 28.31 7.73
CA THR A 472 -16.32 28.44 6.62
C THR A 472 -16.75 27.09 6.02
N MET A 473 -15.85 26.12 5.98
CA MET A 473 -16.10 24.77 5.49
C MET A 473 -17.04 23.98 6.42
N LEU A 474 -16.84 24.10 7.73
CA LEU A 474 -17.65 23.43 8.74
C LEU A 474 -19.04 24.06 8.91
N GLU A 475 -19.12 25.40 8.78
CA GLU A 475 -20.38 26.13 8.78
C GLU A 475 -21.31 25.62 7.68
N HIS A 476 -20.79 25.41 6.47
CA HIS A 476 -21.58 24.81 5.38
C HIS A 476 -22.06 23.39 5.67
N VAL A 477 -21.30 22.56 6.38
CA VAL A 477 -21.78 21.23 6.79
C VAL A 477 -22.95 21.36 7.76
N ILE A 478 -22.85 22.27 8.73
CA ILE A 478 -23.91 22.54 9.71
C ILE A 478 -25.18 23.05 9.02
N ASP A 479 -25.05 23.98 8.06
CA ASP A 479 -26.17 24.51 7.30
C ASP A 479 -26.87 23.42 6.48
N ARG A 480 -26.08 22.53 5.84
CA ARG A 480 -26.64 21.40 5.10
C ARG A 480 -27.31 20.36 5.99
N LEU A 481 -26.76 20.09 7.17
CA LEU A 481 -27.39 19.22 8.15
C LEU A 481 -28.71 19.81 8.67
N ALA A 482 -28.77 21.13 8.88
CA ALA A 482 -30.01 21.82 9.24
C ALA A 482 -31.04 21.78 8.10
N GLY A 483 -30.60 21.96 6.86
CA GLY A 483 -31.45 21.84 5.69
C GLY A 483 -32.02 20.43 5.50
N LEU A 484 -31.17 19.39 5.64
CA LEU A 484 -31.61 17.99 5.58
C LEU A 484 -32.55 17.66 6.74
N HIS A 485 -32.26 18.12 7.96
CA HIS A 485 -33.15 17.94 9.13
C HIS A 485 -34.55 18.51 8.87
N ALA A 486 -34.65 19.73 8.34
CA ALA A 486 -35.92 20.36 7.99
C ALA A 486 -36.70 19.57 6.92
N GLN A 487 -36.01 18.98 5.93
CA GLN A 487 -36.65 18.14 4.92
C GLN A 487 -37.10 16.77 5.48
N LEU A 488 -36.35 16.20 6.42
CA LEU A 488 -36.72 14.94 7.09
C LEU A 488 -37.91 15.09 8.05
N GLN A 489 -38.21 16.31 8.49
CA GLN A 489 -39.39 16.60 9.32
C GLN A 489 -40.72 16.48 8.54
N SER A 490 -40.74 16.68 7.22
CA SER A 490 -42.00 16.80 6.44
C SER A 490 -42.59 15.48 5.91
N ARG A 491 -42.01 14.32 6.25
CA ARG A 491 -42.48 12.91 6.14
C ARG A 491 -43.19 12.37 4.87
N GLU A 492 -43.83 13.17 4.02
CA GLU A 492 -44.86 12.68 3.09
C GLU A 492 -44.33 11.91 1.87
N ASN A 493 -43.03 11.92 1.56
CA ASN A 493 -42.50 11.38 0.29
C ASN A 493 -41.24 10.48 0.40
N ILE A 494 -40.90 9.90 1.56
CA ILE A 494 -39.66 9.11 1.71
C ILE A 494 -39.97 7.61 1.87
N GLU A 495 -39.68 6.80 0.85
CA GLU A 495 -39.94 5.34 0.84
C GLU A 495 -39.16 4.57 1.93
N GLU A 496 -37.91 4.97 2.23
CA GLU A 496 -37.05 4.36 3.28
C GLU A 496 -36.81 5.29 4.48
N GLY A 497 -37.87 5.98 4.95
CA GLY A 497 -37.78 7.06 5.95
C GLY A 497 -37.00 6.70 7.22
N THR A 498 -37.23 5.53 7.80
CA THR A 498 -36.50 5.07 9.00
C THR A 498 -35.00 4.94 8.76
N THR A 499 -34.59 4.31 7.65
CA THR A 499 -33.18 4.09 7.30
C THR A 499 -32.45 5.42 7.08
N VAL A 500 -33.12 6.38 6.42
CA VAL A 500 -32.58 7.72 6.19
C VAL A 500 -32.44 8.49 7.51
N MET A 501 -33.43 8.39 8.40
CA MET A 501 -33.40 9.03 9.73
C MET A 501 -32.29 8.45 10.62
N GLU A 502 -32.11 7.13 10.63
CA GLU A 502 -31.01 6.47 11.35
C GLU A 502 -29.64 6.83 10.75
N GLY A 503 -29.57 6.91 9.42
CA GLY A 503 -28.38 7.39 8.73
C GLY A 503 -28.03 8.84 9.10
N PHE A 504 -29.02 9.73 9.18
CA PHE A 504 -28.85 11.11 9.63
C PHE A 504 -28.33 11.18 11.07
N VAL A 505 -28.90 10.41 11.99
CA VAL A 505 -28.42 10.31 13.38
C VAL A 505 -26.97 9.82 13.42
N GLY A 506 -26.60 8.86 12.57
CA GLY A 506 -25.22 8.40 12.40
C GLY A 506 -24.27 9.50 11.95
N VAL A 507 -24.69 10.36 11.01
CA VAL A 507 -23.90 11.52 10.57
C VAL A 507 -23.73 12.54 11.71
N LEU A 508 -24.76 12.78 12.52
CA LEU A 508 -24.66 13.66 13.71
C LEU A 508 -23.72 13.10 14.78
N ASP A 509 -23.80 11.80 15.06
CA ASP A 509 -22.89 11.10 15.99
C ASP A 509 -21.44 11.22 15.52
N MET A 510 -21.19 10.95 14.23
CA MET A 510 -19.89 11.10 13.60
C MET A 510 -19.37 12.54 13.71
N PHE A 511 -20.19 13.52 13.39
CA PHE A 511 -19.79 14.94 13.40
C PHE A 511 -19.47 15.41 14.81
N TYR A 512 -20.29 15.03 15.79
CA TYR A 512 -20.05 15.34 17.20
C TYR A 512 -18.76 14.72 17.73
N ASP A 513 -18.51 13.44 17.44
CA ASP A 513 -17.31 12.73 17.88
C ASP A 513 -16.04 13.39 17.30
N GLN A 514 -16.03 13.70 16.00
CA GLN A 514 -14.90 14.37 15.37
C GLN A 514 -14.68 15.81 15.87
N LEU A 515 -15.75 16.57 16.19
CA LEU A 515 -15.62 17.85 16.89
C LEU A 515 -15.08 17.68 18.32
N THR A 516 -15.42 16.58 19.01
CA THR A 516 -14.94 16.31 20.39
C THR A 516 -13.48 15.93 20.41
N ARG A 517 -13.05 15.08 19.48
CA ARG A 517 -11.66 14.63 19.29
C ARG A 517 -10.77 15.72 18.70
N ARG A 518 -11.35 16.86 18.28
CA ARG A 518 -10.67 17.99 17.62
C ARG A 518 -10.08 17.64 16.26
N ASP A 519 -10.61 16.59 15.63
CA ASP A 519 -10.21 16.11 14.31
C ASP A 519 -10.53 17.09 13.17
N LEU A 520 -11.42 18.04 13.44
CA LEU A 520 -11.97 18.98 12.46
C LEU A 520 -11.51 20.43 12.65
N GLY A 521 -10.81 20.77 13.73
CA GLY A 521 -10.43 22.17 13.93
C GLY A 521 -9.95 22.55 15.32
N LYS A 522 -8.86 21.95 15.80
CA LYS A 522 -8.04 22.69 16.77
C LYS A 522 -6.59 22.67 16.35
N GLU A 523 -5.99 23.86 16.30
CA GLU A 523 -4.55 24.04 16.43
C GLU A 523 -4.16 23.48 17.80
N GLN A 524 -3.85 22.17 17.87
CA GLN A 524 -3.02 21.69 18.96
C GLN A 524 -1.66 22.32 18.72
N SER A 525 -1.36 23.43 19.41
CA SER A 525 -0.05 24.10 19.49
C SER A 525 0.91 23.67 18.38
N SER A 526 0.56 23.93 17.12
CA SER A 526 1.29 23.36 16.00
C SER A 526 2.65 24.02 16.00
N SER A 527 3.71 23.23 16.06
CA SER A 527 5.09 23.71 16.18
C SER A 527 5.46 24.70 15.06
N SER A 528 4.84 24.56 13.88
CA SER A 528 5.06 25.37 12.67
C SER A 528 3.77 25.75 11.93
N VAL A 529 3.87 26.79 11.09
CA VAL A 529 2.82 27.18 10.14
C VAL A 529 2.58 26.11 9.07
N VAL A 530 3.62 25.38 8.67
CA VAL A 530 3.50 24.21 7.77
C VAL A 530 2.66 23.10 8.42
N ALA A 531 2.91 22.78 9.69
CA ALA A 531 2.12 21.79 10.42
C ALA A 531 0.66 22.22 10.57
N SER A 532 0.39 23.50 10.87
CA SER A 532 -0.97 24.06 10.89
C SER A 532 -1.68 23.86 9.54
N PHE A 533 -0.97 24.12 8.44
CA PHE A 533 -1.55 23.95 7.10
C PHE A 533 -1.81 22.48 6.75
N CYS A 534 -0.86 21.57 6.99
CA CYS A 534 -1.03 20.13 6.75
C CYS A 534 -2.22 19.58 7.56
N ALA A 535 -2.35 20.00 8.82
CA ALA A 535 -3.49 19.65 9.68
C ALA A 535 -4.81 20.23 9.12
N SER A 536 -4.81 21.50 8.70
CA SER A 536 -5.95 22.19 8.12
C SER A 536 -6.44 21.51 6.82
N ARG A 537 -5.51 21.06 5.97
CA ARG A 537 -5.83 20.24 4.79
C ARG A 537 -6.44 18.89 5.18
N ALA A 538 -5.82 18.16 6.10
CA ALA A 538 -6.30 16.85 6.52
C ALA A 538 -7.73 16.97 7.10
N ALA A 539 -7.98 18.01 7.88
CA ALA A 539 -9.31 18.36 8.36
C ALA A 539 -10.26 18.70 7.19
N ALA A 540 -9.83 19.45 6.18
CA ALA A 540 -10.67 19.74 5.02
C ALA A 540 -11.11 18.45 4.28
N GLN A 541 -10.21 17.47 4.10
CA GLN A 541 -10.62 16.17 3.54
C GLN A 541 -11.67 15.47 4.39
N LYS A 542 -11.55 15.53 5.73
CA LYS A 542 -12.56 14.98 6.64
C LYS A 542 -13.90 15.72 6.53
N VAL A 543 -13.90 17.05 6.33
CA VAL A 543 -15.13 17.83 6.16
C VAL A 543 -15.89 17.41 4.88
N ALA A 544 -15.18 17.14 3.78
CA ALA A 544 -15.80 16.69 2.54
C ALA A 544 -16.59 15.37 2.69
N ILE A 545 -16.19 14.49 3.61
CA ILE A 545 -16.89 13.22 3.88
C ILE A 545 -18.33 13.48 4.35
N PHE A 546 -18.54 14.48 5.22
CA PHE A 546 -19.89 14.83 5.69
C PHE A 546 -20.78 15.27 4.54
N HIS A 547 -20.22 16.03 3.59
CA HIS A 547 -20.98 16.44 2.42
C HIS A 547 -21.40 15.26 1.53
N HIS A 548 -20.56 14.24 1.39
CA HIS A 548 -20.88 13.02 0.66
C HIS A 548 -21.89 12.13 1.39
N GLU A 549 -21.81 12.00 2.72
CA GLU A 549 -22.81 11.26 3.50
C GLU A 549 -24.16 12.00 3.49
N ILE A 550 -24.18 13.33 3.51
CA ILE A 550 -25.42 14.12 3.31
C ILE A 550 -25.98 13.88 1.89
N ASP A 551 -25.16 13.90 0.84
CA ASP A 551 -25.61 13.60 -0.54
C ASP A 551 -26.17 12.18 -0.67
N ARG A 552 -25.57 11.21 0.03
CA ARG A 552 -26.07 9.84 0.11
C ARG A 552 -27.45 9.79 0.76
N LEU A 553 -27.65 10.47 1.89
CA LEU A 553 -28.94 10.52 2.57
C LEU A 553 -30.01 11.22 1.73
N LEU A 554 -29.65 12.31 1.04
CA LEU A 554 -30.55 13.00 0.10
C LEU A 554 -30.95 12.11 -1.07
N THR A 555 -30.03 11.28 -1.55
CA THR A 555 -30.31 10.31 -2.63
C THR A 555 -31.20 9.17 -2.14
N LEU A 556 -30.96 8.64 -0.93
CA LEU A 556 -31.82 7.62 -0.33
C LEU A 556 -33.23 8.14 0.00
N ALA A 557 -33.36 9.44 0.21
CA ALA A 557 -34.63 10.08 0.48
C ALA A 557 -35.42 10.48 -0.77
N ASP A 558 -34.89 10.23 -1.98
CA ASP A 558 -35.40 10.77 -3.26
C ASP A 558 -35.59 12.30 -3.27
N LEU A 559 -34.84 13.00 -2.42
CA LEU A 559 -34.90 14.47 -2.28
C LEU A 559 -33.95 15.20 -3.26
N ARG A 560 -33.27 14.46 -4.14
CA ARG A 560 -32.36 15.03 -5.14
C ARG A 560 -33.13 15.36 -6.41
N ALA A 561 -33.36 16.64 -6.68
CA ALA A 561 -33.92 17.07 -7.96
C ALA A 561 -33.00 16.62 -9.11
N ALA A 562 -33.58 16.05 -10.17
CA ALA A 562 -32.88 15.68 -11.39
C ALA A 562 -32.24 16.94 -12.01
N SER A 563 -30.96 17.17 -11.72
CA SER A 563 -30.16 18.22 -12.33
C SER A 563 -28.74 17.71 -12.54
N ALA A 564 -28.39 17.66 -13.83
CA ALA A 564 -27.09 17.55 -14.49
C ALA A 564 -26.04 16.55 -13.97
N PRO A 565 -25.30 15.86 -14.87
CA PRO A 565 -24.15 15.05 -14.46
C PRO A 565 -23.23 15.92 -13.60
N ALA A 566 -22.74 15.36 -12.49
CA ALA A 566 -21.73 16.00 -11.66
C ALA A 566 -20.68 16.59 -12.60
N PRO A 567 -20.49 17.93 -12.65
CA PRO A 567 -19.36 18.46 -13.37
C PRO A 567 -18.14 17.80 -12.74
N THR A 568 -17.43 17.07 -13.58
CA THR A 568 -16.14 16.43 -13.32
C THR A 568 -15.39 17.33 -12.37
N HIS A 569 -14.91 16.80 -11.23
CA HIS A 569 -14.00 17.47 -10.28
C HIS A 569 -13.46 18.72 -10.94
N VAL A 570 -13.97 19.90 -10.61
CA VAL A 570 -13.39 21.14 -11.15
C VAL A 570 -11.93 21.01 -10.74
N ALA A 571 -11.09 20.68 -11.72
CA ALA A 571 -9.66 20.61 -11.53
C ALA A 571 -9.34 21.91 -10.83
N LEU A 572 -8.63 21.84 -9.70
CA LEU A 572 -8.07 23.03 -9.07
C LEU A 572 -7.15 23.63 -10.13
N ALA A 573 -7.71 24.41 -11.05
CA ALA A 573 -7.00 25.10 -12.11
C ALA A 573 -6.03 26.08 -11.43
N ASP A 574 -4.91 26.34 -12.09
CA ASP A 574 -3.76 26.98 -11.49
C ASP A 574 -4.13 28.23 -10.69
N VAL A 575 -3.65 28.26 -9.45
CA VAL A 575 -3.81 29.38 -8.56
C VAL A 575 -2.85 30.48 -9.02
N HIS A 576 -3.30 31.33 -9.95
CA HIS A 576 -2.56 32.51 -10.38
C HIS A 576 -2.98 33.75 -9.59
N GLU A 577 -1.98 34.55 -9.18
CA GLU A 577 -2.10 35.78 -8.38
C GLU A 577 -2.95 36.89 -9.04
N GLY A 578 -3.35 36.72 -10.31
CA GLY A 578 -4.16 37.68 -11.08
C GLY A 578 -5.60 37.25 -11.38
N SER A 579 -6.04 36.05 -10.99
CA SER A 579 -7.42 35.59 -11.26
C SER A 579 -8.40 36.17 -10.23
N SER A 580 -8.87 37.39 -10.50
CA SER A 580 -10.17 37.86 -10.00
C SER A 580 -11.25 37.32 -10.95
N GLU A 581 -11.57 36.02 -10.85
CA GLU A 581 -12.88 35.58 -11.31
C GLU A 581 -13.89 35.93 -10.21
N SER A 582 -14.39 37.17 -10.26
CA SER A 582 -15.70 37.50 -9.71
C SER A 582 -16.73 36.69 -10.51
N ILE A 583 -17.04 35.49 -10.03
CA ILE A 583 -18.33 34.90 -10.38
C ILE A 583 -19.34 35.69 -9.55
N ASP A 584 -19.93 36.71 -10.18
CA ASP A 584 -21.03 37.49 -9.63
C ASP A 584 -22.17 36.54 -9.25
N ILE A 585 -22.29 36.24 -7.96
CA ILE A 585 -23.54 35.76 -7.40
C ILE A 585 -24.33 37.02 -7.10
N ALA A 586 -25.31 37.33 -7.95
CA ALA A 586 -26.30 38.36 -7.70
C ALA A 586 -26.86 38.15 -6.29
N CYS A 587 -26.48 39.02 -5.36
CA CYS A 587 -27.11 39.14 -4.07
C CYS A 587 -28.34 40.00 -4.27
N ASP A 588 -29.41 39.39 -4.80
CA ASP A 588 -30.73 40.02 -4.79
C ASP A 588 -31.36 39.80 -3.42
N THR A 589 -31.35 40.90 -2.70
CA THR A 589 -32.11 41.29 -1.51
C THR A 589 -33.34 40.45 -1.13
N GLN A 590 -33.40 40.16 0.17
CA GLN A 590 -34.60 40.24 1.01
C GLN A 590 -35.74 39.24 0.70
N ASP A 591 -35.60 37.99 1.11
CA ASP A 591 -36.62 37.28 1.90
C ASP A 591 -36.09 35.97 2.47
N ALA A 592 -36.28 35.80 3.78
CA ALA A 592 -35.87 34.63 4.54
C ALA A 592 -36.84 33.46 4.29
N ILE A 593 -36.60 32.71 3.23
CA ILE A 593 -37.05 31.33 3.09
C ILE A 593 -35.78 30.52 2.81
N LEU A 594 -35.46 29.56 3.69
CA LEU A 594 -34.34 28.62 3.56
C LEU A 594 -34.32 28.05 2.13
N ASP A 595 -33.44 28.59 1.29
CA ASP A 595 -33.37 28.27 -0.14
C ASP A 595 -32.85 26.84 -0.29
N THR A 596 -33.76 25.91 -0.60
CA THR A 596 -33.49 24.47 -0.76
C THR A 596 -32.46 24.16 -1.85
N ARG A 597 -32.09 25.14 -2.67
CA ARG A 597 -30.96 25.06 -3.63
C ARG A 597 -29.60 24.90 -2.94
N ASP A 598 -29.42 25.48 -1.75
CA ASP A 598 -28.12 25.53 -1.07
C ASP A 598 -27.65 24.16 -0.53
N ILE A 599 -28.60 23.23 -0.32
CA ILE A 599 -28.30 21.88 0.16
C ILE A 599 -27.59 21.04 -0.92
N HIS A 600 -27.76 21.36 -2.20
CA HIS A 600 -27.25 20.56 -3.32
C HIS A 600 -25.95 21.13 -3.93
N ASP A 601 -25.69 22.44 -3.84
CA ASP A 601 -24.59 23.13 -4.52
C ASP A 601 -23.32 23.31 -3.67
N TRP A 602 -23.10 22.43 -2.69
CA TRP A 602 -22.00 22.51 -1.72
C TRP A 602 -20.60 22.50 -2.36
N GLN A 603 -20.45 21.84 -3.52
CA GLN A 603 -19.17 21.67 -4.20
C GLN A 603 -18.56 22.99 -4.66
N LEU A 604 -19.37 23.97 -5.06
CA LEU A 604 -18.91 25.28 -5.49
C LEU A 604 -18.35 26.08 -4.30
N LYS A 605 -19.12 26.10 -3.19
CA LYS A 605 -18.75 26.76 -1.94
C LYS A 605 -17.51 26.12 -1.31
N TRP A 606 -17.45 24.79 -1.30
CA TRP A 606 -16.30 24.00 -0.88
C TRP A 606 -15.05 24.33 -1.70
N SER A 607 -15.17 24.33 -3.02
CA SER A 607 -14.04 24.60 -3.91
C SER A 607 -13.53 26.04 -3.78
N LYS A 608 -14.42 27.00 -3.50
CA LYS A 608 -14.03 28.39 -3.19
C LYS A 608 -13.22 28.46 -1.90
N ALA A 609 -13.76 27.94 -0.79
CA ALA A 609 -13.07 27.92 0.50
C ALA A 609 -11.73 27.17 0.43
N ARG A 610 -11.69 26.05 -0.30
CA ARG A 610 -10.46 25.26 -0.48
C ARG A 610 -9.40 25.99 -1.30
N ARG A 611 -9.79 26.73 -2.34
CA ARG A 611 -8.88 27.59 -3.11
C ARG A 611 -8.31 28.72 -2.27
N GLU A 612 -9.14 29.35 -1.44
CA GLU A 612 -8.71 30.43 -0.54
C GLU A 612 -7.70 29.93 0.50
N GLN A 613 -7.95 28.77 1.11
CA GLN A 613 -7.00 28.10 2.00
C GLN A 613 -5.67 27.79 1.30
N LEU A 614 -5.71 27.26 0.07
CA LEU A 614 -4.51 26.98 -0.73
C LEU A 614 -3.74 28.25 -1.12
N ARG A 615 -4.44 29.35 -1.43
CA ARG A 615 -3.83 30.67 -1.71
C ARG A 615 -3.09 31.21 -0.50
N SER A 616 -3.70 31.16 0.68
CA SER A 616 -3.05 31.61 1.92
C SER A 616 -1.77 30.83 2.21
N PHE A 617 -1.77 29.53 1.93
CA PHE A 617 -0.58 28.69 2.08
C PHE A 617 0.49 28.95 1.03
N GLN A 618 0.09 29.10 -0.23
CA GLN A 618 1.01 29.47 -1.30
C GLN A 618 1.68 30.82 -1.01
N ALA A 619 0.92 31.82 -0.54
CA ALA A 619 1.46 33.11 -0.13
C ALA A 619 2.45 32.97 1.04
N CYS A 620 2.12 32.14 2.04
CA CYS A 620 3.00 31.87 3.18
C CYS A 620 4.32 31.19 2.77
N LEU A 621 4.29 30.27 1.82
CA LEU A 621 5.50 29.57 1.36
C LEU A 621 6.35 30.40 0.39
N LYS A 622 5.73 31.32 -0.37
CA LYS A 622 6.45 32.24 -1.27
C LYS A 622 7.25 33.30 -0.53
N ASP A 623 6.78 33.73 0.65
CA ASP A 623 7.52 34.68 1.49
C ASP A 623 8.67 33.97 2.21
N THR A 624 9.77 33.77 1.48
CA THR A 624 10.93 33.01 1.94
C THR A 624 11.62 33.60 3.18
N GLU A 625 11.52 34.91 3.42
CA GLU A 625 12.12 35.56 4.59
C GLU A 625 11.22 35.42 5.83
N GLU A 626 9.90 35.59 5.66
CA GLU A 626 8.93 35.33 6.72
C GLU A 626 8.89 33.85 7.11
N LEU A 627 8.99 32.94 6.13
CA LEU A 627 9.05 31.49 6.37
C LEU A 627 10.29 31.12 7.19
N LYS A 628 11.47 31.69 6.89
CA LYS A 628 12.69 31.49 7.70
C LYS A 628 12.53 32.04 9.11
N ARG A 629 11.91 33.21 9.26
CA ARG A 629 11.64 33.83 10.57
C ARG A 629 10.69 32.96 11.41
N GLN A 630 9.64 32.41 10.81
CA GLN A 630 8.69 31.52 11.48
C GLN A 630 9.28 30.14 11.79
N LEU A 631 10.23 29.66 10.99
CA LEU A 631 10.94 28.38 11.16
C LEU A 631 12.39 28.59 11.68
N SER A 632 12.55 29.52 12.63
CA SER A 632 13.84 29.83 13.25
C SER A 632 14.39 28.67 14.08
N ASP A 633 13.50 27.91 14.74
CA ASP A 633 13.86 26.76 15.55
C ASP A 633 14.24 25.54 14.66
N PRO A 634 15.41 24.91 14.86
CA PRO A 634 15.86 23.78 14.04
C PRO A 634 14.91 22.58 14.04
N LYS A 635 14.27 22.28 15.18
CA LYS A 635 13.35 21.14 15.29
C LYS A 635 12.06 21.41 14.53
N THR A 636 11.50 22.61 14.67
CA THR A 636 10.34 23.07 13.90
C THR A 636 10.63 23.13 12.39
N ARG A 637 11.85 23.50 12.00
CA ARG A 637 12.29 23.53 10.60
C ARG A 637 12.37 22.13 9.99
N LEU A 638 13.00 21.19 10.69
CA LEU A 638 13.11 19.80 10.26
C LEU A 638 11.72 19.16 10.12
N GLU A 639 10.83 19.40 11.09
CA GLU A 639 9.44 18.94 11.01
C GLU A 639 8.72 19.52 9.78
N ALA A 640 8.87 20.81 9.52
CA ALA A 640 8.29 21.45 8.34
C ALA A 640 8.84 20.86 7.02
N GLN A 641 10.14 20.57 6.94
CA GLN A 641 10.77 19.91 5.80
C GLN A 641 10.17 18.51 5.57
N MET A 642 10.10 17.70 6.63
CA MET A 642 9.52 16.34 6.55
C MET A 642 8.06 16.37 6.11
N LEU A 643 7.26 17.30 6.63
CA LEU A 643 5.85 17.45 6.27
C LEU A 643 5.66 17.89 4.81
N LEU A 644 6.43 18.87 4.34
CA LEU A 644 6.40 19.31 2.94
C LEU A 644 6.84 18.19 1.98
N GLN A 645 7.91 17.47 2.32
CA GLN A 645 8.36 16.30 1.56
C GLN A 645 7.27 15.21 1.53
N PHE A 646 6.65 14.92 2.67
CA PHE A 646 5.56 13.95 2.75
C PHE A 646 4.37 14.34 1.87
N GLU A 647 3.95 15.60 1.91
CA GLU A 647 2.84 16.11 1.08
C GLU A 647 3.17 16.05 -0.43
N LEU A 648 4.41 16.40 -0.83
CA LEU A 648 4.87 16.34 -2.21
C LEU A 648 4.93 14.90 -2.76
N HIS A 649 5.39 13.94 -1.96
CA HIS A 649 5.60 12.56 -2.43
C HIS A 649 4.35 11.69 -2.29
N LYS A 650 3.60 11.82 -1.19
CA LYS A 650 2.45 10.95 -0.90
C LYS A 650 1.10 11.56 -1.26
N ARG A 651 1.01 12.88 -1.46
CA ARG A 651 -0.27 13.59 -1.67
C ARG A 651 -0.24 14.58 -2.84
N ARG A 652 0.64 14.36 -3.82
CA ARG A 652 0.82 15.22 -5.01
C ARG A 652 -0.49 15.56 -5.73
N SER A 653 -1.37 14.57 -5.90
CA SER A 653 -2.67 14.72 -6.59
C SER A 653 -3.67 15.62 -5.88
N SER A 654 -3.42 15.99 -4.62
CA SER A 654 -4.29 16.85 -3.81
C SER A 654 -4.00 18.35 -3.97
N TYR A 655 -3.02 18.71 -4.80
CA TYR A 655 -2.56 20.09 -4.97
C TYR A 655 -2.51 20.50 -6.46
N PRO A 656 -2.81 21.77 -6.78
CA PRO A 656 -2.47 22.34 -8.07
C PRO A 656 -0.96 22.42 -8.27
N ASN A 657 -0.49 22.37 -9.52
CA ASN A 657 0.93 22.45 -9.88
C ASN A 657 1.61 23.70 -9.31
N SER A 658 0.92 24.84 -9.38
CA SER A 658 1.36 26.11 -8.78
C SER A 658 1.63 26.05 -7.26
N VAL A 659 0.98 25.17 -6.50
CA VAL A 659 1.26 24.96 -5.07
C VAL A 659 2.42 23.96 -4.89
N LEU A 660 2.49 22.93 -5.72
CA LEU A 660 3.59 21.96 -5.69
C LEU A 660 4.94 22.61 -6.00
N GLU A 661 4.99 23.52 -6.98
CA GLU A 661 6.21 24.29 -7.31
C GLU A 661 6.68 25.13 -6.13
N VAL A 662 5.75 25.80 -5.45
CA VAL A 662 6.05 26.63 -4.28
C VAL A 662 6.50 25.77 -3.09
N MET A 663 5.93 24.57 -2.90
CA MET A 663 6.42 23.61 -1.89
C MET A 663 7.85 23.17 -2.18
N SER A 664 8.18 22.87 -3.45
CA SER A 664 9.55 22.49 -3.85
C SER A 664 10.54 23.64 -3.65
N GLN A 665 10.15 24.88 -3.98
CA GLN A 665 10.97 26.06 -3.73
C GLN A 665 11.20 26.30 -2.23
N ALA A 666 10.16 26.16 -1.40
CA ALA A 666 10.27 26.29 0.04
C ALA A 666 11.23 25.24 0.63
N LEU A 667 11.19 23.99 0.15
CA LEU A 667 12.14 22.95 0.58
C LEU A 667 13.59 23.31 0.27
N LEU A 668 13.88 23.82 -0.94
CA LEU A 668 15.23 24.26 -1.31
C LEU A 668 15.72 25.38 -0.39
N VAL A 669 14.85 26.33 -0.03
CA VAL A 669 15.19 27.42 0.88
C VAL A 669 15.48 26.90 2.29
N LEU A 670 14.67 25.97 2.80
CA LEU A 670 14.86 25.39 4.12
C LEU A 670 16.15 24.56 4.21
N ASP A 671 16.52 23.84 3.14
CA ASP A 671 17.77 23.07 3.05
C ASP A 671 19.01 23.97 3.09
N THR A 672 18.98 25.15 2.46
CA THR A 672 20.12 26.10 2.47
C THR A 672 20.39 26.76 3.82
N THR A 673 19.44 26.73 4.75
CA THR A 673 19.59 27.31 6.10
C THR A 673 20.13 26.30 7.13
N GLY A 674 20.24 25.03 6.76
CA GLY A 674 20.92 24.00 7.54
C GLY A 674 22.41 24.02 7.21
N GLY A 675 23.18 24.79 7.98
CA GLY A 675 24.64 24.67 7.95
C GLY A 675 25.03 23.21 8.22
N SER A 676 25.68 22.60 7.23
CA SER A 676 26.59 21.46 7.30
C SER A 676 26.29 20.36 8.32
N SER A 677 25.99 19.17 7.78
CA SER A 677 26.02 17.86 8.44
C SER A 677 24.69 17.37 9.01
N GLU A 678 23.90 16.73 8.16
CA GLU A 678 23.37 15.37 8.37
C GLU A 678 22.48 15.01 7.17
N ARG A 679 23.10 14.52 6.10
CA ARG A 679 22.42 13.58 5.20
C ARG A 679 22.43 12.23 5.91
N LEU A 680 21.32 11.90 6.55
CA LEU A 680 21.05 10.55 7.03
C LEU A 680 19.69 10.12 6.48
N TRP A 681 19.77 9.05 5.67
CA TRP A 681 18.73 8.22 5.06
C TRP A 681 18.12 8.73 3.75
#